data_AF-A0A8K0G602-F1
#
_entry.id   AF-A0A8K0G602-F1
#
_cell.length_a   1.000
_cell.length_b   1.000
_cell.length_c   1.000
_cell.angle_alpha   90.00
_cell.angle_beta   90.00
_cell.angle_gamma   90.00
#
_symmetry.space_group_name_H-M   'P 1'
#
loop_
_entity.id
_entity.type
_entity.pdbx_description
1 polymer ?
#
loop_
_entity_poly.entity_id
_entity_poly.type
_entity_poly.pdbx_seq_one_letter_code
_entity_poly.pdbx_strand_id
1 'polypeptide(L)'
;MSLESVVVPTTPFEDQKPGTDGLRKKVKLFLEKHYTENYIQCILDALGEKVKGSTLVVGGDGRYFTMQAIRIIIRIASANEVKKLIIGRRGLLSSPAMSGVIRSRNLLGGILLTASHNPGGIRNDFGIKYNIESGGPAPDQLTNKIYDLTKRITQYKLTPGLDCDIQRHGVNVFSVDGRHFEVETVDPVEDYVSLMKSIFDFQRLSNLINGSNNRPPFNVLIDAMNGVTGVYIERILVQELKSDPESIIRFIPLDNFGEVQPNPNLTYAKDLIDTIKADPKYDFGAALDADGDRNMIVGKNGFFVSPSDSLAIIANNLDCIPYFQNRQVRGFARSMPTAPAVDRVAKKLNKELFEVPTGWKYFGNLMDSGHVSLCGEESFGTGSDHVREKDGVWAVLTWLTIIDHKKMSVEDIVREHWKTYGRDYCVRYDYEECDEAGANKLMEHLEKLIASEEIVGKNFTGGGKTYVIKEVDNFSYSDPVDKSVAKKQGIRIVFQDGSRIIFRLSGTISSGATVRIYIDGYEKTKINDDPHVMLRPLIDIALKISKLKNFGRPPKITSNPLSMVRLAPAPYRRHPSDRCCSDVPDRLESPTQVELLAGRGTLVWHSKMGRQTITEMKWRARFFNSTKAFKNFHLATLKAIKPKDAKREYINGEHVAHISLQHLSIQLV
;
A
#
# COMPACT_ATOMS: atom_id res chain seq x y z
N MET A 1 -33.72 -28.01 3.60
CA MET A 1 -33.83 -27.97 5.07
C MET A 1 -33.63 -26.52 5.49
N SER A 2 -34.52 -25.96 6.31
CA SER A 2 -34.29 -24.62 6.86
C SER A 2 -33.19 -24.72 7.91
N LEU A 3 -32.23 -23.81 7.84
CA LEU A 3 -31.23 -23.62 8.87
C LEU A 3 -31.83 -22.76 9.99
N GLU A 4 -31.31 -22.92 11.19
CA GLU A 4 -31.72 -22.16 12.38
C GLU A 4 -30.51 -21.38 12.89
N SER A 5 -30.73 -20.12 13.25
CA SER A 5 -29.73 -19.33 13.96
C SER A 5 -29.68 -19.69 15.43
N VAL A 6 -28.50 -19.54 16.03
CA VAL A 6 -28.27 -19.73 17.47
C VAL A 6 -27.66 -18.48 18.08
N VAL A 7 -27.92 -18.29 19.36
CA VAL A 7 -27.26 -17.27 20.19
C VAL A 7 -26.07 -17.93 20.90
N VAL A 8 -24.89 -17.35 20.75
CA VAL A 8 -23.66 -17.84 21.35
C VAL A 8 -23.18 -16.86 22.42
N PRO A 9 -23.06 -17.28 23.71
CA PRO A 9 -22.50 -16.42 24.74
C PRO A 9 -21.00 -16.18 24.48
N THR A 10 -20.54 -14.98 24.83
CA THR A 10 -19.16 -14.52 24.64
C THR A 10 -18.76 -13.54 25.75
N THR A 11 -17.50 -13.15 25.77
CA THR A 11 -16.97 -12.10 26.64
C THR A 11 -16.28 -11.01 25.81
N PRO A 12 -16.28 -9.74 26.28
CA PRO A 12 -15.56 -8.66 25.63
C PRO A 12 -14.06 -8.91 25.48
N PHE A 13 -13.46 -8.25 24.49
CA PHE A 13 -12.01 -8.11 24.35
C PHE A 13 -11.65 -6.62 24.47
N GLU A 14 -10.61 -6.31 25.26
CA GLU A 14 -10.21 -4.92 25.54
C GLU A 14 -9.61 -4.19 24.33
N ASP A 15 -9.09 -4.94 23.36
CA ASP A 15 -8.19 -4.42 22.34
C ASP A 15 -8.82 -4.27 20.94
N GLN A 16 -10.15 -4.42 20.82
CA GLN A 16 -10.90 -4.31 19.54
C GLN A 16 -11.22 -2.87 19.12
N LYS A 17 -10.32 -1.93 19.43
CA LYS A 17 -10.45 -0.53 18.98
C LYS A 17 -10.04 -0.42 17.51
N PRO A 18 -10.93 0.03 16.60
CA PRO A 18 -10.54 0.30 15.22
C PRO A 18 -9.54 1.47 15.17
N GLY A 19 -8.53 1.36 14.31
CA GLY A 19 -7.61 2.47 14.01
C GLY A 19 -8.23 3.47 13.04
N THR A 20 -7.39 4.30 12.40
CA THR A 20 -7.83 5.26 11.37
C THR A 20 -8.60 4.61 10.21
N ASP A 21 -8.31 3.34 9.94
CA ASP A 21 -8.78 2.61 8.76
C ASP A 21 -8.91 1.11 9.08
N GLY A 22 -9.87 0.82 9.98
CA GLY A 22 -10.24 -0.53 10.43
C GLY A 22 -9.49 -1.08 11.65
N LEU A 23 -9.94 -2.23 12.14
CA LEU A 23 -9.26 -2.99 13.20
C LEU A 23 -8.13 -3.81 12.55
N ARG A 24 -6.89 -3.61 13.00
CA ARG A 24 -5.70 -4.32 12.51
C ARG A 24 -4.97 -4.97 13.67
N LYS A 25 -4.74 -6.28 13.57
CA LYS A 25 -4.12 -7.09 14.62
C LYS A 25 -3.32 -8.23 13.99
N LYS A 26 -2.49 -8.89 14.81
CA LYS A 26 -1.85 -10.14 14.39
C LYS A 26 -2.92 -11.19 14.10
N VAL A 27 -2.71 -11.99 13.05
CA VAL A 27 -3.58 -13.13 12.69
C VAL A 27 -3.88 -14.02 13.88
N LYS A 28 -2.87 -14.22 14.77
CA LYS A 28 -3.03 -14.99 16.01
C LYS A 28 -4.27 -14.59 16.82
N LEU A 29 -4.55 -13.29 16.96
CA LEU A 29 -5.71 -12.80 17.71
C LEU A 29 -7.02 -13.11 16.99
N PHE A 30 -7.08 -12.94 15.67
CA PHE A 30 -8.29 -13.27 14.89
C PHE A 30 -8.63 -14.76 14.89
N LEU A 31 -7.62 -15.63 15.08
CA LEU A 31 -7.80 -17.08 15.28
C LEU A 31 -8.31 -17.45 16.68
N GLU A 32 -8.26 -16.53 17.65
CA GLU A 32 -8.82 -16.77 18.97
C GLU A 32 -10.34 -16.88 18.87
N LYS A 33 -10.88 -17.86 19.60
CA LYS A 33 -12.32 -18.13 19.63
C LYS A 33 -13.06 -16.85 20.04
N HIS A 34 -14.12 -16.53 19.30
CA HIS A 34 -14.98 -15.36 19.51
C HIS A 34 -14.38 -14.01 19.14
N TYR A 35 -13.07 -13.90 18.85
CA TYR A 35 -12.46 -12.60 18.54
C TYR A 35 -13.07 -11.99 17.28
N THR A 36 -13.03 -12.74 16.19
CA THR A 36 -13.58 -12.29 14.89
C THR A 36 -15.09 -12.16 14.97
N GLU A 37 -15.77 -13.13 15.59
CA GLU A 37 -17.22 -13.15 15.71
C GLU A 37 -17.77 -11.94 16.47
N ASN A 38 -17.15 -11.60 17.60
CA ASN A 38 -17.55 -10.45 18.42
C ASN A 38 -17.48 -9.16 17.61
N TYR A 39 -16.37 -8.96 16.88
CA TYR A 39 -16.17 -7.74 16.12
C TYR A 39 -17.14 -7.62 14.94
N ILE A 40 -17.40 -8.72 14.21
CA ILE A 40 -18.40 -8.73 13.12
C ILE A 40 -19.82 -8.47 13.67
N GLN A 41 -20.19 -9.08 14.79
CA GLN A 41 -21.47 -8.80 15.44
C GLN A 41 -21.58 -7.32 15.83
N CYS A 42 -20.55 -6.74 16.43
CA CYS A 42 -20.53 -5.33 16.81
C CYS A 42 -20.64 -4.37 15.62
N ILE A 43 -20.08 -4.74 14.45
CA ILE A 43 -20.29 -3.99 13.21
C ILE A 43 -21.78 -3.97 12.86
N LEU A 44 -22.45 -5.12 12.83
CA LEU A 44 -23.87 -5.21 12.48
C LEU A 44 -24.75 -4.49 13.51
N ASP A 45 -24.50 -4.69 14.80
CA ASP A 45 -25.23 -4.02 15.89
C ASP A 45 -25.09 -2.49 15.82
N ALA A 46 -23.92 -2.00 15.41
CA ALA A 46 -23.69 -0.56 15.24
C ALA A 46 -24.56 0.05 14.12
N LEU A 47 -24.93 -0.73 13.12
CA LEU A 47 -25.83 -0.32 12.02
C LEU A 47 -27.31 -0.36 12.42
N GLY A 48 -27.66 -1.13 13.45
CA GLY A 48 -29.02 -1.21 14.01
C GLY A 48 -30.04 -1.74 13.00
N GLU A 49 -31.25 -1.16 12.99
CA GLU A 49 -32.37 -1.60 12.15
C GLU A 49 -32.06 -1.59 10.64
N LYS A 50 -31.07 -0.81 10.19
CA LYS A 50 -30.65 -0.78 8.79
C LYS A 50 -30.18 -2.15 8.28
N VAL A 51 -29.70 -3.03 9.16
CA VAL A 51 -29.20 -4.37 8.78
C VAL A 51 -30.32 -5.25 8.23
N LYS A 52 -31.53 -5.14 8.78
CA LYS A 52 -32.65 -6.01 8.44
C LYS A 52 -33.07 -5.80 6.99
N GLY A 53 -33.02 -6.88 6.21
CA GLY A 53 -33.37 -6.84 4.79
C GLY A 53 -32.28 -6.22 3.89
N SER A 54 -31.12 -5.84 4.45
CA SER A 54 -30.07 -5.14 3.72
C SER A 54 -29.25 -6.05 2.79
N THR A 55 -28.47 -5.40 1.92
CA THR A 55 -27.40 -6.04 1.15
C THR A 55 -26.06 -5.44 1.54
N LEU A 56 -25.08 -6.30 1.84
CA LEU A 56 -23.69 -5.92 2.11
C LEU A 56 -22.75 -6.56 1.09
N VAL A 57 -21.61 -5.92 0.83
CA VAL A 57 -20.51 -6.54 0.06
C VAL A 57 -19.39 -6.99 0.98
N VAL A 58 -18.74 -8.11 0.65
CA VAL A 58 -17.62 -8.67 1.41
C VAL A 58 -16.50 -9.08 0.46
N GLY A 59 -15.27 -8.77 0.82
CA GLY A 59 -14.09 -9.17 0.07
C GLY A 59 -12.83 -8.65 0.75
N GLY A 60 -11.68 -8.91 0.15
CA GLY A 60 -10.41 -8.51 0.74
C GLY A 60 -9.24 -8.73 -0.18
N ASP A 61 -8.04 -8.61 0.38
CA ASP A 61 -6.82 -8.63 -0.42
C ASP A 61 -6.24 -10.04 -0.67
N GLY A 62 -6.90 -11.07 -0.14
CA GLY A 62 -6.47 -12.46 -0.27
C GLY A 62 -5.44 -12.92 0.76
N ARG A 63 -5.06 -12.08 1.74
CA ARG A 63 -4.17 -12.48 2.83
C ARG A 63 -4.69 -13.68 3.61
N TYR A 64 -3.78 -14.35 4.32
CA TYR A 64 -4.11 -15.46 5.21
C TYR A 64 -5.28 -15.09 6.14
N PHE A 65 -6.14 -16.06 6.45
CA PHE A 65 -7.40 -15.92 7.21
C PHE A 65 -8.62 -15.35 6.45
N THR A 66 -8.46 -14.74 5.26
CA THR A 66 -9.57 -14.14 4.49
C THR A 66 -10.75 -15.10 4.29
N MET A 67 -10.49 -16.32 3.80
CA MET A 67 -11.56 -17.31 3.55
C MET A 67 -12.28 -17.77 4.82
N GLN A 68 -11.58 -17.81 5.95
CA GLN A 68 -12.15 -18.22 7.23
C GLN A 68 -13.03 -17.08 7.79
N ALA A 69 -12.55 -15.84 7.72
CA ALA A 69 -13.32 -14.65 8.09
C ALA A 69 -14.61 -14.52 7.25
N ILE A 70 -14.56 -14.77 5.93
CA ILE A 70 -15.77 -14.73 5.09
C ILE A 70 -16.81 -15.76 5.54
N ARG A 71 -16.39 -16.99 5.86
CA ARG A 71 -17.32 -18.01 6.39
C ARG A 71 -17.98 -17.56 7.68
N ILE A 72 -17.22 -16.92 8.58
CA ILE A 72 -17.75 -16.34 9.81
C ILE A 72 -18.78 -15.25 9.48
N ILE A 73 -18.45 -14.33 8.57
CA ILE A 73 -19.33 -13.24 8.16
C ILE A 73 -20.64 -13.76 7.55
N ILE A 74 -20.59 -14.78 6.68
CA ILE A 74 -21.80 -15.40 6.10
C ILE A 74 -22.73 -15.95 7.20
N ARG A 75 -22.17 -16.65 8.19
CA ARG A 75 -22.93 -17.24 9.30
C ARG A 75 -23.54 -16.18 10.22
N ILE A 76 -22.79 -15.12 10.52
CA ILE A 76 -23.27 -14.04 11.38
C ILE A 76 -24.29 -13.16 10.65
N ALA A 77 -24.02 -12.77 9.41
CA ALA A 77 -24.93 -11.94 8.61
C ALA A 77 -26.29 -12.59 8.41
N SER A 78 -26.32 -13.89 8.07
CA SER A 78 -27.57 -14.64 7.91
C SER A 78 -28.44 -14.68 9.17
N ALA A 79 -27.80 -14.83 10.34
CA ALA A 79 -28.45 -14.83 11.65
C ALA A 79 -28.89 -13.43 12.12
N ASN A 80 -28.30 -12.37 11.56
CA ASN A 80 -28.59 -10.98 11.89
C ASN A 80 -29.45 -10.28 10.83
N GLU A 81 -30.28 -11.04 10.11
CA GLU A 81 -31.29 -10.52 9.20
C GLU A 81 -30.78 -9.72 7.98
N VAL A 82 -29.50 -9.82 7.65
CA VAL A 82 -29.00 -9.42 6.32
C VAL A 82 -29.73 -10.27 5.28
N LYS A 83 -30.24 -9.65 4.22
CA LYS A 83 -30.92 -10.37 3.13
C LYS A 83 -29.93 -10.98 2.16
N LYS A 84 -28.86 -10.26 1.85
CA LYS A 84 -27.92 -10.64 0.81
C LYS A 84 -26.49 -10.22 1.11
N LEU A 85 -25.54 -11.12 0.81
CA LEU A 85 -24.13 -10.80 0.70
C LEU A 85 -23.69 -10.89 -0.77
N ILE A 86 -22.99 -9.86 -1.24
CA ILE A 86 -22.24 -9.90 -2.50
C ILE A 86 -20.79 -10.19 -2.13
N ILE A 87 -20.19 -11.24 -2.68
CA ILE A 87 -18.83 -11.67 -2.32
C ILE A 87 -17.99 -11.80 -3.58
N GLY A 88 -16.81 -11.16 -3.59
CA GLY A 88 -15.86 -11.33 -4.70
C GLY A 88 -15.36 -12.78 -4.76
N ARG A 89 -15.28 -13.37 -5.96
CA ARG A 89 -14.80 -14.74 -6.16
C ARG A 89 -13.46 -14.96 -5.45
N ARG A 90 -13.32 -16.10 -4.76
CA ARG A 90 -12.15 -16.43 -3.90
C ARG A 90 -11.94 -15.47 -2.72
N GLY A 91 -12.93 -14.67 -2.38
CA GLY A 91 -12.83 -13.62 -1.36
C GLY A 91 -12.02 -12.40 -1.78
N LEU A 92 -11.67 -12.28 -3.06
CA LEU A 92 -10.86 -11.15 -3.57
C LEU A 92 -11.78 -9.98 -3.89
N LEU A 93 -11.47 -8.79 -3.38
CA LEU A 93 -12.07 -7.53 -3.81
C LEU A 93 -11.18 -6.38 -3.30
N SER A 94 -10.65 -5.55 -4.21
CA SER A 94 -9.85 -4.39 -3.81
C SER A 94 -10.69 -3.35 -3.07
N SER A 95 -10.03 -2.51 -2.26
CA SER A 95 -10.68 -1.38 -1.59
C SER A 95 -11.44 -0.46 -2.56
N PRO A 96 -10.84 0.01 -3.67
CA PRO A 96 -11.57 0.84 -4.63
C PRO A 96 -12.70 0.08 -5.35
N ALA A 97 -12.51 -1.22 -5.66
CA ALA A 97 -13.58 -2.02 -6.26
C ALA A 97 -14.77 -2.20 -5.30
N MET A 98 -14.52 -2.43 -4.02
CA MET A 98 -15.58 -2.48 -3.01
C MET A 98 -16.34 -1.16 -2.93
N SER A 99 -15.62 -0.03 -2.89
CA SER A 99 -16.24 1.30 -2.91
C SER A 99 -17.11 1.50 -4.15
N GLY A 100 -16.61 1.10 -5.33
CA GLY A 100 -17.35 1.12 -6.59
C GLY A 100 -18.61 0.27 -6.56
N VAL A 101 -18.54 -0.97 -6.06
CA VAL A 101 -19.67 -1.91 -5.95
C VAL A 101 -20.74 -1.39 -4.99
N ILE A 102 -20.35 -0.85 -3.83
CA ILE A 102 -21.30 -0.25 -2.87
C ILE A 102 -22.11 0.85 -3.56
N ARG A 103 -21.43 1.73 -4.30
CA ARG A 103 -22.01 2.89 -4.95
C ARG A 103 -22.87 2.51 -6.16
N SER A 104 -22.37 1.63 -7.02
CA SER A 104 -23.07 1.25 -8.25
C SER A 104 -24.31 0.42 -7.99
N ARG A 105 -24.31 -0.36 -6.90
CA ARG A 105 -25.43 -1.24 -6.51
C ARG A 105 -26.27 -0.70 -5.35
N ASN A 106 -25.99 0.51 -4.85
CA ASN A 106 -26.69 1.16 -3.73
C ASN A 106 -26.80 0.27 -2.49
N LEU A 107 -25.66 -0.24 -2.02
CA LEU A 107 -25.59 -1.17 -0.89
C LEU A 107 -25.58 -0.43 0.46
N LEU A 108 -25.90 -1.14 1.56
CA LEU A 108 -25.79 -0.57 2.91
C LEU A 108 -24.32 -0.28 3.30
N GLY A 109 -23.39 -1.02 2.72
CA GLY A 109 -21.96 -0.90 3.01
C GLY A 109 -21.22 -2.18 2.69
N GLY A 110 -20.00 -2.30 3.20
CA GLY A 110 -19.16 -3.47 2.97
C GLY A 110 -18.15 -3.76 4.07
N ILE A 111 -17.85 -5.04 4.24
CA ILE A 111 -16.82 -5.53 5.17
C ILE A 111 -15.60 -5.92 4.35
N LEU A 112 -14.51 -5.19 4.54
CA LEU A 112 -13.27 -5.35 3.78
C LEU A 112 -12.19 -6.02 4.65
N LEU A 113 -11.66 -7.13 4.15
CA LEU A 113 -10.70 -8.00 4.84
C LEU A 113 -9.29 -7.68 4.37
N THR A 114 -8.66 -6.72 5.03
CA THR A 114 -7.32 -6.24 4.68
C THR A 114 -6.69 -5.48 5.85
N ALA A 115 -5.36 -5.54 5.92
CA ALA A 115 -4.55 -4.60 6.70
C ALA A 115 -3.67 -3.72 5.78
N SER A 116 -4.09 -3.51 4.52
CA SER A 116 -3.40 -2.70 3.51
C SER A 116 -1.92 -3.07 3.40
N HIS A 117 -1.01 -2.11 3.44
CA HIS A 117 0.43 -2.26 3.36
C HIS A 117 1.11 -3.11 4.47
N ASN A 118 0.38 -3.62 5.46
CA ASN A 118 0.95 -4.51 6.47
C ASN A 118 1.22 -5.92 5.89
N PRO A 119 2.29 -6.61 6.34
CA PRO A 119 2.62 -7.96 5.84
C PRO A 119 1.49 -8.97 6.12
N GLY A 120 1.35 -9.96 5.24
CA GLY A 120 0.37 -11.04 5.32
C GLY A 120 0.99 -12.37 5.77
N GLY A 121 0.18 -13.41 5.90
CA GLY A 121 0.61 -14.73 6.36
C GLY A 121 0.34 -14.98 7.85
N ILE A 122 0.40 -16.25 8.26
CA ILE A 122 -0.06 -16.72 9.58
C ILE A 122 0.61 -16.04 10.79
N ARG A 123 1.83 -15.53 10.63
CA ARG A 123 2.60 -14.85 11.70
C ARG A 123 2.46 -13.33 11.70
N ASN A 124 1.76 -12.78 10.70
CA ASN A 124 1.71 -11.34 10.44
C ASN A 124 0.30 -10.81 10.68
N ASP A 125 -0.13 -9.83 9.88
CA ASP A 125 -1.27 -8.98 10.20
C ASP A 125 -2.50 -9.33 9.37
N PHE A 126 -3.65 -9.23 10.03
CA PHE A 126 -4.96 -9.25 9.40
C PHE A 126 -5.73 -8.00 9.81
N GLY A 127 -6.76 -7.65 9.04
CA GLY A 127 -7.58 -6.50 9.36
C GLY A 127 -9.00 -6.61 8.84
N ILE A 128 -9.90 -5.92 9.53
CA ILE A 128 -11.32 -5.82 9.20
C ILE A 128 -11.69 -4.33 9.19
N LYS A 129 -12.00 -3.82 8.00
CA LYS A 129 -12.53 -2.47 7.77
C LYS A 129 -14.03 -2.57 7.47
N TYR A 130 -14.74 -1.47 7.72
CA TYR A 130 -16.14 -1.32 7.33
C TYR A 130 -16.31 -0.03 6.53
N ASN A 131 -16.91 -0.13 5.35
CA ASN A 131 -17.28 1.00 4.52
C ASN A 131 -18.80 1.18 4.54
N ILE A 132 -19.25 2.44 4.57
CA ILE A 132 -20.66 2.83 4.70
C ILE A 132 -21.35 2.96 3.33
N GLU A 133 -22.62 3.39 3.29
CA GLU A 133 -23.44 3.51 2.08
C GLU A 133 -22.80 4.40 0.98
N SER A 134 -22.00 5.40 1.36
CA SER A 134 -21.30 6.26 0.39
C SER A 134 -20.20 5.51 -0.39
N GLY A 135 -19.80 4.34 0.10
CA GLY A 135 -18.67 3.53 -0.36
C GLY A 135 -17.36 3.84 0.36
N GLY A 136 -17.33 4.79 1.28
CA GLY A 136 -16.11 5.22 1.98
C GLY A 136 -15.95 4.60 3.37
N PRO A 137 -14.79 4.77 4.01
CA PRO A 137 -14.53 4.27 5.36
C PRO A 137 -15.55 4.78 6.38
N ALA A 138 -15.85 3.96 7.39
CA ALA A 138 -16.68 4.36 8.51
C ALA A 138 -16.18 5.66 9.20
N PRO A 139 -17.06 6.64 9.47
CA PRO A 139 -16.70 7.85 10.20
C PRO A 139 -16.42 7.56 11.67
N ASP A 140 -15.79 8.50 12.37
CA ASP A 140 -15.39 8.32 13.77
C ASP A 140 -16.56 8.01 14.71
N GLN A 141 -17.73 8.59 14.45
CA GLN A 141 -18.93 8.29 15.23
C GLN A 141 -19.30 6.81 15.16
N LEU A 142 -19.19 6.20 13.96
CA LEU A 142 -19.53 4.80 13.76
C LEU A 142 -18.45 3.87 14.33
N THR A 143 -17.17 4.16 14.10
CA THR A 143 -16.07 3.34 14.64
C THR A 143 -16.02 3.39 16.18
N ASN A 144 -16.29 4.54 16.79
CA ASN A 144 -16.42 4.66 18.24
C ASN A 144 -17.63 3.88 18.75
N LYS A 145 -18.77 3.92 18.05
CA LYS A 145 -19.95 3.11 18.40
C LYS A 145 -19.65 1.61 18.35
N ILE A 146 -18.95 1.14 17.31
CA ILE A 146 -18.49 -0.25 17.20
C ILE A 146 -17.63 -0.62 18.40
N TYR A 147 -16.61 0.20 18.71
CA TYR A 147 -15.73 -0.05 19.86
C TYR A 147 -16.47 -0.03 21.21
N ASP A 148 -17.45 0.85 21.38
CA ASP A 148 -18.28 0.87 22.58
C ASP A 148 -19.12 -0.40 22.71
N LEU A 149 -19.53 -1.03 21.61
CA LEU A 149 -20.23 -2.32 21.64
C LEU A 149 -19.26 -3.46 21.98
N THR A 150 -18.04 -3.48 21.42
CA THR A 150 -17.07 -4.56 21.68
C THR A 150 -16.69 -4.67 23.16
N LYS A 151 -16.69 -3.57 23.90
CA LYS A 151 -16.38 -3.54 25.35
C LYS A 151 -17.47 -4.15 26.24
N ARG A 152 -18.66 -4.40 25.71
CA ARG A 152 -19.83 -4.82 26.51
C ARG A 152 -20.67 -5.90 25.82
N ILE A 153 -20.17 -6.47 24.73
CA ILE A 153 -20.79 -7.63 24.07
C ILE A 153 -20.79 -8.84 25.01
N THR A 154 -21.95 -9.50 25.13
CA THR A 154 -22.13 -10.71 25.94
C THR A 154 -22.58 -11.91 25.11
N GLN A 155 -23.00 -11.68 23.88
CA GLN A 155 -23.45 -12.71 22.95
C GLN A 155 -23.36 -12.24 21.50
N TYR A 156 -23.35 -13.18 20.57
CA TYR A 156 -23.54 -12.93 19.14
C TYR A 156 -24.46 -13.99 18.53
N LYS A 157 -24.99 -13.73 17.34
CA LYS A 157 -25.84 -14.68 16.60
C LYS A 157 -25.08 -15.25 15.41
N LEU A 158 -25.26 -16.54 15.14
CA LEU A 158 -24.73 -17.17 13.93
C LEU A 158 -25.63 -18.32 13.47
N THR A 159 -25.57 -18.67 12.19
CA THR A 159 -26.25 -19.86 11.63
C THR A 159 -25.25 -21.02 11.55
N PRO A 160 -25.29 -22.02 12.46
CA PRO A 160 -24.30 -23.09 12.49
C PRO A 160 -24.36 -23.94 11.22
N GLY A 161 -23.21 -24.42 10.75
CA GLY A 161 -23.13 -25.32 9.59
C GLY A 161 -23.44 -24.68 8.24
N LEU A 162 -23.86 -23.41 8.18
CA LEU A 162 -23.99 -22.69 6.91
C LEU A 162 -22.59 -22.52 6.30
N ASP A 163 -22.38 -23.14 5.15
CA ASP A 163 -21.18 -22.97 4.32
C ASP A 163 -21.62 -22.65 2.89
N CYS A 164 -20.85 -21.82 2.21
CA CYS A 164 -21.15 -21.38 0.85
C CYS A 164 -19.86 -21.45 0.02
N ASP A 165 -19.94 -22.10 -1.14
CA ASP A 165 -18.84 -22.09 -2.11
C ASP A 165 -18.76 -20.71 -2.78
N ILE A 166 -17.71 -19.96 -2.48
CA ILE A 166 -17.39 -18.66 -3.11
C ILE A 166 -16.26 -18.76 -4.15
N GLN A 167 -15.88 -19.99 -4.54
CA GLN A 167 -14.88 -20.23 -5.58
C GLN A 167 -15.44 -20.02 -6.99
N ARG A 168 -16.76 -20.13 -7.16
CA ARG A 168 -17.45 -20.05 -8.46
C ARG A 168 -18.49 -18.94 -8.44
N HIS A 169 -18.68 -18.30 -9.60
CA HIS A 169 -19.74 -17.30 -9.74
C HIS A 169 -21.11 -17.96 -9.61
N GLY A 170 -22.06 -17.23 -9.03
CA GLY A 170 -23.44 -17.68 -8.90
C GLY A 170 -24.12 -17.16 -7.65
N VAL A 171 -25.41 -17.46 -7.54
CA VAL A 171 -26.24 -17.12 -6.39
C VAL A 171 -26.59 -18.39 -5.64
N ASN A 172 -26.28 -18.41 -4.35
CA ASN A 172 -26.72 -19.45 -3.42
C ASN A 172 -27.80 -18.87 -2.52
N VAL A 173 -28.94 -19.56 -2.41
CA VAL A 173 -30.08 -19.14 -1.58
C VAL A 173 -30.25 -20.13 -0.44
N PHE A 174 -30.32 -19.60 0.78
CA PHE A 174 -30.51 -20.36 2.00
C PHE A 174 -31.83 -19.95 2.68
N SER A 175 -32.50 -20.91 3.31
CA SER A 175 -33.60 -20.62 4.25
C SER A 175 -33.03 -20.61 5.66
N VAL A 176 -33.08 -19.47 6.35
CA VAL A 176 -32.56 -19.28 7.71
C VAL A 176 -33.66 -18.64 8.55
N ASP A 177 -34.12 -19.31 9.61
CA ASP A 177 -35.23 -18.85 10.47
C ASP A 177 -36.50 -18.50 9.67
N GLY A 178 -36.82 -19.28 8.63
CA GLY A 178 -37.95 -19.03 7.74
C GLY A 178 -37.78 -17.85 6.78
N ARG A 179 -36.59 -17.24 6.69
CA ARG A 179 -36.27 -16.12 5.79
C ARG A 179 -35.31 -16.57 4.70
N HIS A 180 -35.37 -15.93 3.53
CA HIS A 180 -34.38 -16.13 2.48
C HIS A 180 -33.13 -15.28 2.75
N PHE A 181 -31.97 -15.92 2.68
CA PHE A 181 -30.65 -15.31 2.72
C PHE A 181 -29.87 -15.69 1.46
N GLU A 182 -29.34 -14.69 0.75
CA GLU A 182 -28.64 -14.88 -0.50
C GLU A 182 -27.14 -14.61 -0.37
N VAL A 183 -26.31 -15.45 -1.00
CA VAL A 183 -24.90 -15.18 -1.23
C VAL A 183 -24.66 -15.17 -2.73
N GLU A 184 -24.40 -13.98 -3.29
CA GLU A 184 -24.03 -13.77 -4.69
C GLU A 184 -22.50 -13.69 -4.81
N THR A 185 -21.89 -14.70 -5.39
CA THR A 185 -20.46 -14.67 -5.74
C THR A 185 -20.28 -14.01 -7.10
N VAL A 186 -19.54 -12.89 -7.14
CA VAL A 186 -19.33 -12.07 -8.34
C VAL A 186 -17.90 -12.11 -8.86
N ASP A 187 -17.70 -11.72 -10.11
CA ASP A 187 -16.37 -11.41 -10.62
C ASP A 187 -15.79 -10.23 -9.82
N PRO A 188 -14.57 -10.33 -9.27
CA PRO A 188 -14.01 -9.28 -8.45
C PRO A 188 -13.58 -8.02 -9.25
N VAL A 189 -13.52 -8.11 -10.57
CA VAL A 189 -12.90 -7.09 -11.43
C VAL A 189 -13.90 -6.41 -12.38
N GLU A 190 -14.99 -7.09 -12.77
CA GLU A 190 -15.88 -6.63 -13.85
C GLU A 190 -16.52 -5.24 -13.62
N ASP A 191 -17.13 -5.02 -12.45
CA ASP A 191 -17.76 -3.73 -12.10
C ASP A 191 -16.71 -2.59 -12.07
N TYR A 192 -15.51 -2.90 -11.58
CA TYR A 192 -14.40 -1.95 -11.49
C TYR A 192 -13.84 -1.58 -12.87
N VAL A 193 -13.63 -2.56 -13.76
CA VAL A 193 -13.16 -2.30 -15.13
C VAL A 193 -14.17 -1.48 -15.90
N SER A 194 -15.47 -1.76 -15.73
CA SER A 194 -16.54 -0.96 -16.31
C SER A 194 -16.47 0.49 -15.84
N LEU A 195 -16.24 0.71 -14.54
CA LEU A 195 -16.02 2.05 -13.99
C LEU A 195 -14.78 2.72 -14.61
N MET A 196 -13.64 2.04 -14.69
CA MET A 196 -12.41 2.61 -15.29
C MET A 196 -12.59 2.99 -16.77
N LYS A 197 -13.31 2.17 -17.55
CA LYS A 197 -13.65 2.47 -18.96
C LYS A 197 -14.56 3.69 -19.10
N SER A 198 -15.36 4.01 -18.08
CA SER A 198 -16.18 5.23 -18.07
C SER A 198 -15.37 6.50 -17.72
N ILE A 199 -14.17 6.34 -17.17
CA ILE A 199 -13.31 7.44 -16.71
C ILE A 199 -12.24 7.79 -17.75
N PHE A 200 -11.66 6.77 -18.39
CA PHE A 200 -10.49 6.88 -19.26
C PHE A 200 -10.77 6.42 -20.69
N ASP A 201 -9.99 6.94 -21.63
CA ASP A 201 -9.97 6.46 -23.02
C ASP A 201 -9.01 5.26 -23.15
N PHE A 202 -9.57 4.06 -23.07
CA PHE A 202 -8.80 2.81 -23.16
C PHE A 202 -8.15 2.62 -24.53
N GLN A 203 -8.71 3.17 -25.62
CA GLN A 203 -8.11 3.06 -26.93
C GLN A 203 -6.82 3.90 -27.00
N ARG A 204 -6.84 5.12 -26.46
CA ARG A 204 -5.64 5.96 -26.37
C ARG A 204 -4.58 5.35 -25.46
N LEU A 205 -4.97 4.77 -24.33
CA LEU A 205 -4.05 4.06 -23.44
C LEU A 205 -3.42 2.83 -24.11
N SER A 206 -4.21 2.07 -24.86
CA SER A 206 -3.71 0.93 -25.63
C SER A 206 -2.73 1.38 -26.72
N ASN A 207 -3.06 2.44 -27.48
CA ASN A 207 -2.15 3.05 -28.45
C ASN A 207 -0.89 3.64 -27.80
N LEU A 208 -0.98 4.02 -26.51
CA LEU A 208 0.16 4.50 -25.75
C LEU A 208 1.15 3.39 -25.46
N ILE A 209 0.66 2.33 -24.83
CA ILE A 209 1.47 1.21 -24.36
C ILE A 209 2.03 0.41 -25.54
N ASN A 210 1.18 0.08 -26.52
CA ASN A 210 1.56 -0.78 -27.66
C ASN A 210 2.17 0.00 -28.83
N GLY A 211 2.12 1.34 -28.78
CA GLY A 211 2.50 2.18 -29.90
C GLY A 211 1.41 2.24 -30.98
N SER A 212 1.70 3.01 -32.03
CA SER A 212 0.89 3.10 -33.24
C SER A 212 1.76 3.61 -34.39
N ASN A 213 1.20 3.78 -35.60
CA ASN A 213 1.97 4.21 -36.77
C ASN A 213 2.81 5.49 -36.56
N ASN A 214 2.38 6.37 -35.64
CA ASN A 214 3.00 7.67 -35.40
C ASN A 214 3.77 7.75 -34.07
N ARG A 215 3.93 6.65 -33.34
CA ARG A 215 4.60 6.64 -32.02
C ARG A 215 5.11 5.26 -31.63
N PRO A 216 6.31 5.15 -31.06
CA PRO A 216 6.76 3.88 -30.50
C PRO A 216 5.91 3.46 -29.28
N PRO A 217 5.95 2.17 -28.92
CA PRO A 217 5.43 1.68 -27.64
C PRO A 217 6.01 2.46 -26.46
N PHE A 218 5.20 2.65 -25.43
CA PHE A 218 5.61 3.20 -24.14
C PHE A 218 5.61 2.07 -23.12
N ASN A 219 6.78 1.54 -22.81
CA ASN A 219 6.93 0.30 -22.07
C ASN A 219 6.70 0.55 -20.57
N VAL A 220 5.73 -0.18 -20.02
CA VAL A 220 5.34 -0.08 -18.61
C VAL A 220 5.76 -1.34 -17.85
N LEU A 221 6.06 -1.19 -16.55
CA LEU A 221 6.25 -2.30 -15.62
C LEU A 221 5.47 -2.07 -14.33
N ILE A 222 4.41 -2.83 -14.11
CA ILE A 222 3.51 -2.66 -12.95
C ILE A 222 3.65 -3.83 -12.00
N ASP A 223 3.90 -3.51 -10.73
CA ASP A 223 4.11 -4.47 -9.66
C ASP A 223 2.91 -4.47 -8.70
N ALA A 224 2.19 -5.59 -8.65
CA ALA A 224 1.07 -5.77 -7.73
C ALA A 224 1.48 -6.26 -6.34
N MET A 225 2.78 -6.48 -6.10
CA MET A 225 3.35 -6.93 -4.82
C MET A 225 2.64 -8.18 -4.23
N ASN A 226 2.18 -9.07 -5.11
CA ASN A 226 1.39 -10.26 -4.78
C ASN A 226 0.08 -9.99 -4.02
N GLY A 227 -0.41 -8.75 -4.06
CA GLY A 227 -1.70 -8.33 -3.52
C GLY A 227 -2.87 -8.55 -4.49
N VAL A 228 -4.03 -8.02 -4.13
CA VAL A 228 -5.28 -8.21 -4.88
C VAL A 228 -5.29 -7.50 -6.21
N THR A 229 -4.53 -6.41 -6.34
CA THR A 229 -4.43 -5.62 -7.59
C THR A 229 -3.93 -6.43 -8.77
N GLY A 230 -3.25 -7.55 -8.52
CA GLY A 230 -2.79 -8.48 -9.54
C GLY A 230 -3.87 -8.91 -10.54
N VAL A 231 -5.08 -9.26 -10.06
CA VAL A 231 -6.18 -9.65 -10.95
C VAL A 231 -6.75 -8.46 -11.74
N TYR A 232 -6.63 -7.24 -11.21
CA TYR A 232 -7.10 -6.02 -11.86
C TYR A 232 -6.13 -5.55 -12.95
N ILE A 233 -4.82 -5.55 -12.67
CA ILE A 233 -3.82 -5.14 -13.65
C ILE A 233 -3.68 -6.17 -14.77
N GLU A 234 -3.84 -7.46 -14.49
CA GLU A 234 -3.91 -8.50 -15.53
C GLU A 234 -5.11 -8.26 -16.45
N ARG A 235 -6.31 -8.04 -15.89
CA ARG A 235 -7.49 -7.74 -16.70
C ARG A 235 -7.31 -6.43 -17.49
N ILE A 236 -6.87 -5.35 -16.86
CA ILE A 236 -6.80 -4.04 -17.50
C ILE A 236 -5.64 -3.97 -18.50
N LEU A 237 -4.40 -4.22 -18.08
CA LEU A 237 -3.24 -4.00 -18.95
C LEU A 237 -3.13 -5.07 -20.03
N VAL A 238 -3.24 -6.35 -19.66
CA VAL A 238 -3.01 -7.45 -20.61
C VAL A 238 -4.26 -7.73 -21.44
N GLN A 239 -5.43 -7.86 -20.81
CA GLN A 239 -6.63 -8.29 -21.54
C GLN A 239 -7.37 -7.14 -22.23
N GLU A 240 -7.53 -5.98 -21.59
CA GLU A 240 -8.24 -4.84 -22.17
C GLU A 240 -7.31 -3.97 -23.03
N LEU A 241 -6.16 -3.57 -22.49
CA LEU A 241 -5.22 -2.67 -23.16
C LEU A 241 -4.20 -3.39 -24.06
N LYS A 242 -4.18 -4.73 -24.06
CA LYS A 242 -3.34 -5.58 -24.91
C LYS A 242 -1.82 -5.40 -24.73
N SER A 243 -1.41 -4.94 -23.55
CA SER A 243 0.00 -4.86 -23.16
C SER A 243 0.64 -6.25 -23.14
N ASP A 244 1.96 -6.28 -23.30
CA ASP A 244 2.77 -7.48 -23.11
C ASP A 244 2.54 -8.07 -21.70
N PRO A 245 2.28 -9.37 -21.52
CA PRO A 245 2.21 -10.00 -20.20
C PRO A 245 3.45 -9.75 -19.32
N GLU A 246 4.64 -9.50 -19.89
CA GLU A 246 5.85 -9.11 -19.15
C GLU A 246 5.79 -7.70 -18.54
N SER A 247 4.77 -6.90 -18.89
CA SER A 247 4.54 -5.57 -18.32
C SER A 247 3.97 -5.59 -16.91
N ILE A 248 3.64 -6.77 -16.37
CA ILE A 248 3.17 -6.95 -15.00
C ILE A 248 4.02 -7.97 -14.25
N ILE A 249 4.32 -7.70 -12.98
CA ILE A 249 5.09 -8.60 -12.10
C ILE A 249 4.37 -8.77 -10.76
N ARG A 250 4.65 -9.90 -10.10
CA ARG A 250 4.04 -10.26 -8.81
C ARG A 250 2.51 -10.09 -8.80
N PHE A 251 1.84 -10.45 -9.89
CA PHE A 251 0.40 -10.24 -10.10
C PHE A 251 -0.48 -11.40 -9.62
N ILE A 252 0.10 -12.48 -9.11
CA ILE A 252 -0.67 -13.58 -8.52
C ILE A 252 -0.89 -13.25 -7.03
N PRO A 253 -2.14 -13.12 -6.55
CA PRO A 253 -2.42 -12.90 -5.14
C PRO A 253 -1.92 -14.07 -4.29
N LEU A 254 -1.11 -13.79 -3.27
CA LEU A 254 -0.59 -14.77 -2.31
C LEU A 254 -1.01 -14.38 -0.89
N ASP A 255 -1.32 -15.36 -0.06
CA ASP A 255 -1.83 -15.13 1.30
C ASP A 255 -0.79 -14.51 2.27
N ASN A 256 0.50 -14.62 1.90
CA ASN A 256 1.66 -14.04 2.57
C ASN A 256 2.39 -12.98 1.74
N PHE A 257 1.85 -12.61 0.56
CA PHE A 257 2.45 -11.65 -0.37
C PHE A 257 3.90 -11.96 -0.77
N GLY A 258 4.29 -13.24 -0.78
CA GLY A 258 5.67 -13.65 -1.09
C GLY A 258 6.68 -13.32 0.01
N GLU A 259 6.24 -13.19 1.27
CA GLU A 259 7.07 -12.81 2.43
C GLU A 259 7.70 -11.41 2.31
N VAL A 260 7.16 -10.56 1.42
CA VAL A 260 7.52 -9.15 1.28
C VAL A 260 6.34 -8.30 1.70
N GLN A 261 6.63 -7.23 2.44
CA GLN A 261 5.58 -6.30 2.83
C GLN A 261 5.02 -5.58 1.58
N PRO A 262 3.70 -5.65 1.31
CA PRO A 262 3.09 -5.10 0.10
C PRO A 262 2.90 -3.58 0.24
N ASN A 263 3.99 -2.84 0.38
CA ASN A 263 4.01 -1.41 0.65
C ASN A 263 4.77 -0.69 -0.48
N PRO A 264 4.07 0.06 -1.36
CA PRO A 264 4.67 0.63 -2.56
C PRO A 264 5.53 1.84 -2.19
N ASN A 265 6.76 1.60 -1.78
CA ASN A 265 7.76 2.62 -1.53
C ASN A 265 9.16 2.13 -1.95
N LEU A 266 10.13 3.03 -1.97
CA LEU A 266 11.49 2.72 -2.42
C LEU A 266 12.15 1.57 -1.64
N THR A 267 11.77 1.33 -0.37
CA THR A 267 12.32 0.23 0.45
C THR A 267 11.78 -1.13 0.02
N TYR A 268 10.46 -1.31 -0.03
CA TYR A 268 9.85 -2.64 -0.24
C TYR A 268 9.57 -2.96 -1.71
N ALA A 269 9.45 -1.95 -2.57
CA ALA A 269 9.37 -2.14 -4.03
C ALA A 269 10.75 -2.01 -4.69
N LYS A 270 11.83 -2.34 -3.96
CA LYS A 270 13.21 -2.27 -4.46
C LYS A 270 13.41 -3.06 -5.75
N ASP A 271 12.84 -4.25 -5.86
CA ASP A 271 12.99 -5.11 -7.05
C ASP A 271 12.43 -4.45 -8.31
N LEU A 272 11.32 -3.72 -8.21
CA LEU A 272 10.78 -2.92 -9.31
C LEU A 272 11.78 -1.81 -9.70
N ILE A 273 12.29 -1.07 -8.71
CA ILE A 273 13.26 0.03 -8.94
C ILE A 273 14.53 -0.49 -9.60
N ASP A 274 15.10 -1.58 -9.09
CA ASP A 274 16.30 -2.20 -9.63
C ASP A 274 16.08 -2.67 -11.07
N THR A 275 14.92 -3.28 -11.34
CA THR A 275 14.55 -3.76 -12.68
C THR A 275 14.46 -2.62 -13.68
N ILE A 276 13.80 -1.52 -13.33
CA ILE A 276 13.69 -0.32 -14.18
C ILE A 276 15.05 0.35 -14.38
N LYS A 277 15.92 0.35 -13.37
CA LYS A 277 17.29 0.88 -13.49
C LYS A 277 18.17 0.01 -14.38
N ALA A 278 17.99 -1.31 -14.34
CA ALA A 278 18.81 -2.27 -15.08
C ALA A 278 18.41 -2.38 -16.56
N ASP A 279 17.14 -2.15 -16.88
CA ASP A 279 16.62 -2.28 -18.25
C ASP A 279 16.08 -0.93 -18.77
N PRO A 280 16.82 -0.24 -19.66
CA PRO A 280 16.43 1.06 -20.19
C PRO A 280 15.21 1.00 -21.12
N LYS A 281 14.68 -0.19 -21.42
CA LYS A 281 13.43 -0.32 -22.20
C LYS A 281 12.24 0.29 -21.47
N TYR A 282 12.21 0.23 -20.13
CA TYR A 282 11.06 0.68 -19.35
C TYR A 282 10.99 2.21 -19.29
N ASP A 283 9.87 2.76 -19.74
CA ASP A 283 9.59 4.20 -19.72
C ASP A 283 8.89 4.64 -18.43
N PHE A 284 8.14 3.72 -17.81
CA PHE A 284 7.31 3.93 -16.64
C PHE A 284 7.21 2.67 -15.80
N GLY A 285 7.14 2.82 -14.49
CA GLY A 285 6.71 1.75 -13.61
C GLY A 285 5.88 2.24 -12.44
N ALA A 286 5.12 1.31 -11.87
CA ALA A 286 4.37 1.56 -10.65
C ALA A 286 4.31 0.34 -9.75
N ALA A 287 4.18 0.58 -8.45
CA ALA A 287 3.88 -0.46 -7.46
C ALA A 287 2.57 -0.15 -6.75
N LEU A 288 1.81 -1.19 -6.42
CA LEU A 288 0.52 -1.12 -5.73
C LEU A 288 0.58 -1.89 -4.40
N ASP A 289 -0.18 -1.45 -3.39
CA ASP A 289 -0.26 -2.17 -2.12
C ASP A 289 -1.27 -3.34 -2.16
N ALA A 290 -1.41 -4.03 -1.02
CA ALA A 290 -2.18 -5.27 -0.92
C ALA A 290 -3.64 -5.13 -1.36
N ASP A 291 -4.32 -4.09 -0.89
CA ASP A 291 -5.75 -3.82 -1.15
C ASP A 291 -5.98 -2.83 -2.29
N GLY A 292 -4.91 -2.28 -2.87
CA GLY A 292 -4.93 -1.53 -4.13
C GLY A 292 -5.31 -0.07 -4.01
N ASP A 293 -5.27 0.48 -2.80
CA ASP A 293 -5.62 1.86 -2.52
C ASP A 293 -4.37 2.78 -2.56
N ARG A 294 -3.16 2.23 -2.70
CA ARG A 294 -1.91 2.99 -2.85
C ARG A 294 -1.18 2.75 -4.16
N ASN A 295 -0.41 3.75 -4.57
CA ASN A 295 0.46 3.72 -5.75
C ASN A 295 1.79 4.43 -5.51
N MET A 296 2.87 3.81 -6.00
CA MET A 296 4.15 4.48 -6.24
C MET A 296 4.35 4.64 -7.73
N ILE A 297 4.83 5.82 -8.17
CA ILE A 297 5.08 6.12 -9.58
C ILE A 297 6.58 6.34 -9.80
N VAL A 298 7.10 5.70 -10.84
CA VAL A 298 8.53 5.68 -11.17
C VAL A 298 8.71 5.90 -12.67
N GLY A 299 9.59 6.82 -13.06
CA GLY A 299 10.00 7.03 -14.44
C GLY A 299 11.24 6.22 -14.82
N LYS A 300 11.75 6.47 -16.03
CA LYS A 300 13.03 5.94 -16.52
C LYS A 300 14.15 6.06 -15.49
N ASN A 301 15.10 5.11 -15.54
CA ASN A 301 16.28 5.08 -14.67
C ASN A 301 15.95 5.08 -13.16
N GLY A 302 14.73 4.69 -12.79
CA GLY A 302 14.25 4.71 -11.41
C GLY A 302 13.94 6.12 -10.89
N PHE A 303 13.57 7.06 -11.76
CA PHE A 303 13.18 8.42 -11.35
C PHE A 303 11.94 8.38 -10.46
N PHE A 304 12.10 8.66 -9.17
CA PHE A 304 11.02 8.61 -8.19
C PHE A 304 10.16 9.86 -8.24
N VAL A 305 8.83 9.69 -8.35
CA VAL A 305 7.86 10.77 -8.20
C VAL A 305 7.33 10.75 -6.76
N SER A 306 7.54 11.83 -6.01
CA SER A 306 6.99 11.92 -4.66
C SER A 306 5.46 11.89 -4.71
N PRO A 307 4.75 11.25 -3.75
CA PRO A 307 3.29 11.21 -3.77
C PRO A 307 2.66 12.61 -3.70
N SER A 308 3.30 13.56 -3.01
CA SER A 308 2.88 14.97 -2.96
C SER A 308 2.99 15.64 -4.33
N ASP A 309 4.10 15.45 -5.07
CA ASP A 309 4.24 15.94 -6.45
C ASP A 309 3.25 15.24 -7.38
N SER A 310 3.04 13.93 -7.20
CA SER A 310 2.08 13.15 -8.00
C SER A 310 0.68 13.74 -7.93
N LEU A 311 0.19 14.05 -6.71
CA LEU A 311 -1.09 14.73 -6.52
C LEU A 311 -1.14 16.08 -7.23
N ALA A 312 -0.10 16.91 -7.09
CA ALA A 312 -0.04 18.24 -7.69
C ALA A 312 -0.01 18.18 -9.22
N ILE A 313 0.74 17.25 -9.80
CA ILE A 313 0.83 17.04 -11.24
C ILE A 313 -0.51 16.56 -11.79
N ILE A 314 -1.17 15.61 -11.11
CA ILE A 314 -2.51 15.17 -11.51
C ILE A 314 -3.49 16.33 -11.46
N ALA A 315 -3.50 17.12 -10.39
CA ALA A 315 -4.36 18.30 -10.24
C ALA A 315 -4.18 19.30 -11.40
N ASN A 316 -2.95 19.49 -11.87
CA ASN A 316 -2.62 20.41 -12.95
C ASN A 316 -3.01 19.90 -14.35
N ASN A 317 -3.36 18.63 -14.50
CA ASN A 317 -3.59 18.00 -15.80
C ASN A 317 -4.91 17.20 -15.85
N LEU A 318 -5.88 17.49 -14.96
CA LEU A 318 -7.16 16.79 -14.95
C LEU A 318 -7.97 16.97 -16.25
N ASP A 319 -7.77 18.09 -16.94
CA ASP A 319 -8.46 18.45 -18.17
C ASP A 319 -8.15 17.51 -19.35
N CYS A 320 -7.10 16.68 -19.27
CA CYS A 320 -6.84 15.66 -20.29
C CYS A 320 -7.59 14.34 -20.07
N ILE A 321 -8.31 14.20 -18.97
CA ILE A 321 -9.00 12.95 -18.58
C ILE A 321 -10.50 13.09 -18.89
N PRO A 322 -11.10 12.19 -19.69
CA PRO A 322 -12.50 12.31 -20.13
C PRO A 322 -13.51 12.52 -18.99
N TYR A 323 -13.31 11.88 -17.84
CA TYR A 323 -14.14 12.04 -16.65
C TYR A 323 -14.27 13.50 -16.18
N PHE A 324 -13.18 14.27 -16.23
CA PHE A 324 -13.12 15.66 -15.75
C PHE A 324 -13.31 16.69 -16.86
N GLN A 325 -13.24 16.29 -18.14
CA GLN A 325 -13.67 17.15 -19.25
C GLN A 325 -15.18 17.40 -19.22
N ASN A 326 -15.94 16.36 -18.85
CA ASN A 326 -17.39 16.39 -18.81
C ASN A 326 -17.95 16.82 -17.44
N ARG A 327 -17.09 17.21 -16.49
CA ARG A 327 -17.48 17.58 -15.12
C ARG A 327 -16.72 18.80 -14.65
N GLN A 328 -17.39 19.67 -13.90
CA GLN A 328 -16.68 20.77 -13.25
C GLN A 328 -15.77 20.20 -12.15
N VAL A 329 -14.45 20.42 -12.28
CA VAL A 329 -13.48 20.19 -11.20
C VAL A 329 -13.76 21.21 -10.09
N ARG A 330 -14.21 20.73 -8.92
CA ARG A 330 -14.73 21.58 -7.84
C ARG A 330 -13.61 22.17 -6.99
N GLY A 331 -12.75 21.32 -6.46
CA GLY A 331 -11.64 21.69 -5.59
C GLY A 331 -10.69 20.52 -5.35
N PHE A 332 -9.64 20.78 -4.60
CA PHE A 332 -8.61 19.81 -4.25
C PHE A 332 -8.52 19.63 -2.73
N ALA A 333 -7.99 18.50 -2.29
CA ALA A 333 -7.64 18.33 -0.88
C ALA A 333 -6.39 17.50 -0.69
N ARG A 334 -5.69 17.74 0.40
CA ARG A 334 -4.59 16.90 0.86
C ARG A 334 -4.66 16.71 2.37
N SER A 335 -4.08 15.61 2.85
CA SER A 335 -3.86 15.50 4.29
C SER A 335 -2.79 16.49 4.74
N MET A 336 -2.89 16.96 5.97
CA MET A 336 -2.01 17.96 6.57
C MET A 336 -0.51 17.62 6.45
N PRO A 337 -0.07 16.36 6.64
CA PRO A 337 1.33 15.97 6.48
C PRO A 337 1.84 16.00 5.03
N THR A 338 0.95 16.00 4.05
CA THR A 338 1.32 16.04 2.63
C THR A 338 1.94 17.39 2.29
N ALA A 339 3.02 17.39 1.52
CA ALA A 339 3.71 18.62 1.11
C ALA A 339 2.77 19.52 0.28
N PRO A 340 2.86 20.85 0.40
CA PRO A 340 1.85 21.77 -0.13
C PRO A 340 2.02 22.05 -1.64
N ALA A 341 2.50 21.07 -2.41
CA ALA A 341 2.70 21.19 -3.86
C ALA A 341 1.37 21.41 -4.59
N VAL A 342 0.31 20.68 -4.20
CA VAL A 342 -1.03 20.83 -4.78
C VAL A 342 -1.65 22.19 -4.44
N ASP A 343 -1.25 22.82 -3.33
CA ASP A 343 -1.75 24.14 -2.92
C ASP A 343 -1.34 25.21 -3.93
N ARG A 344 -0.14 25.09 -4.49
CA ARG A 344 0.39 25.99 -5.52
C ARG A 344 -0.41 25.87 -6.82
N VAL A 345 -0.80 24.64 -7.16
CA VAL A 345 -1.65 24.34 -8.30
C VAL A 345 -3.06 24.89 -8.07
N ALA A 346 -3.66 24.61 -6.90
CA ALA A 346 -4.98 25.11 -6.51
C ALA A 346 -5.04 26.63 -6.63
N LYS A 347 -4.05 27.34 -6.07
CA LYS A 347 -3.95 28.79 -6.15
C LYS A 347 -3.86 29.30 -7.59
N LYS A 348 -3.03 28.67 -8.44
CA LYS A 348 -2.88 29.09 -9.83
C LYS A 348 -4.11 28.82 -10.67
N LEU A 349 -4.82 27.72 -10.42
CA LEU A 349 -6.05 27.33 -11.11
C LEU A 349 -7.31 27.95 -10.49
N ASN A 350 -7.17 28.78 -9.45
CA ASN A 350 -8.28 29.36 -8.69
C ASN A 350 -9.30 28.30 -8.22
N LYS A 351 -8.78 27.23 -7.60
CA LYS A 351 -9.57 26.13 -7.03
C LYS A 351 -9.54 26.17 -5.51
N GLU A 352 -10.65 25.77 -4.89
CA GLU A 352 -10.71 25.55 -3.45
C GLU A 352 -9.73 24.45 -3.04
N LEU A 353 -9.11 24.60 -1.88
CA LEU A 353 -8.16 23.64 -1.32
C LEU A 353 -8.49 23.38 0.14
N PHE A 354 -8.60 22.10 0.50
CA PHE A 354 -8.75 21.66 1.89
C PHE A 354 -7.49 20.96 2.39
N GLU A 355 -7.04 21.39 3.57
CA GLU A 355 -6.06 20.66 4.37
C GLU A 355 -6.82 19.90 5.48
N VAL A 356 -6.77 18.57 5.44
CA VAL A 356 -7.55 17.70 6.35
C VAL A 356 -6.63 16.81 7.19
N PRO A 357 -7.09 16.18 8.28
CA PRO A 357 -6.29 15.19 8.99
C PRO A 357 -6.03 13.95 8.12
N THR A 358 -5.02 13.15 8.46
CA THR A 358 -4.79 11.87 7.76
C THR A 358 -5.94 10.90 7.99
N GLY A 359 -6.36 10.24 6.92
CA GLY A 359 -7.47 9.29 6.91
C GLY A 359 -8.51 9.68 5.86
N TRP A 360 -8.82 8.75 4.97
CA TRP A 360 -9.61 9.05 3.77
C TRP A 360 -11.06 9.47 4.04
N LYS A 361 -11.61 9.14 5.22
CA LYS A 361 -12.95 9.53 5.67
C LYS A 361 -13.23 11.03 5.56
N TYR A 362 -12.24 11.90 5.82
CA TYR A 362 -12.42 13.36 5.73
C TYR A 362 -12.60 13.82 4.28
N PHE A 363 -11.93 13.17 3.32
CA PHE A 363 -12.16 13.45 1.91
C PHE A 363 -13.52 12.95 1.45
N GLY A 364 -14.00 11.82 1.99
CA GLY A 364 -15.33 11.29 1.70
C GLY A 364 -16.43 12.33 1.92
N ASN A 365 -16.44 12.98 3.09
CA ASN A 365 -17.35 14.08 3.41
C ASN A 365 -17.29 15.21 2.37
N LEU A 366 -16.07 15.68 2.06
CA LEU A 366 -15.87 16.77 1.09
C LEU A 366 -16.29 16.38 -0.34
N MET A 367 -16.15 15.11 -0.73
CA MET A 367 -16.61 14.62 -2.03
C MET A 367 -18.13 14.54 -2.08
N ASP A 368 -18.77 14.06 -1.00
CA ASP A 368 -20.24 13.94 -0.90
C ASP A 368 -20.92 15.31 -0.90
N SER A 369 -20.35 16.30 -0.23
CA SER A 369 -20.85 17.68 -0.24
C SER A 369 -20.45 18.47 -1.50
N GLY A 370 -19.61 17.89 -2.36
CA GLY A 370 -19.16 18.51 -3.58
C GLY A 370 -18.17 19.65 -3.44
N HIS A 371 -17.35 19.64 -2.40
CA HIS A 371 -16.23 20.57 -2.29
C HIS A 371 -15.02 20.14 -3.14
N VAL A 372 -14.75 18.84 -3.23
CA VAL A 372 -13.51 18.32 -3.84
C VAL A 372 -13.77 17.29 -4.92
N SER A 373 -12.92 17.32 -5.95
CA SER A 373 -12.94 16.33 -7.05
C SER A 373 -11.67 15.48 -7.07
N LEU A 374 -10.57 15.94 -6.48
CA LEU A 374 -9.30 15.23 -6.40
C LEU A 374 -8.68 15.42 -5.03
N CYS A 375 -8.14 14.36 -4.46
CA CYS A 375 -7.38 14.45 -3.23
C CYS A 375 -6.27 13.40 -3.14
N GLY A 376 -5.37 13.59 -2.19
CA GLY A 376 -4.27 12.65 -1.98
C GLY A 376 -3.53 12.83 -0.65
N GLU A 377 -2.70 11.84 -0.36
CA GLU A 377 -1.91 11.75 0.85
C GLU A 377 -0.46 11.37 0.49
N GLU A 378 0.51 11.92 1.24
CA GLU A 378 1.93 11.58 1.12
C GLU A 378 2.20 10.07 1.24
N SER A 379 1.30 9.34 1.90
CA SER A 379 1.37 7.90 2.12
C SER A 379 0.98 7.09 0.88
N PHE A 380 1.43 7.54 -0.30
CA PHE A 380 1.20 6.89 -1.60
C PHE A 380 -0.27 6.79 -2.00
N GLY A 381 -1.11 7.71 -1.51
CA GLY A 381 -2.56 7.69 -1.72
C GLY A 381 -3.03 8.77 -2.67
N THR A 382 -3.76 8.40 -3.72
CA THR A 382 -4.38 9.36 -4.64
C THR A 382 -5.76 8.84 -5.05
N GLY A 383 -6.73 9.74 -5.22
CA GLY A 383 -8.07 9.37 -5.65
C GLY A 383 -8.95 10.58 -5.99
N SER A 384 -10.07 10.30 -6.62
CA SER A 384 -11.08 11.30 -7.01
C SER A 384 -12.47 10.88 -6.55
N ASP A 385 -13.46 11.73 -6.82
CA ASP A 385 -14.87 11.52 -6.44
C ASP A 385 -15.60 10.37 -7.17
N HIS A 386 -14.90 9.62 -8.04
CA HIS A 386 -15.42 8.43 -8.71
C HIS A 386 -15.79 7.31 -7.72
N VAL A 387 -15.03 7.19 -6.64
CA VAL A 387 -15.28 6.31 -5.49
C VAL A 387 -15.11 7.10 -4.19
N ARG A 388 -15.13 6.42 -3.04
CA ARG A 388 -14.86 7.01 -1.72
C ARG A 388 -13.69 6.32 -1.02
N GLU A 389 -12.77 5.78 -1.80
CA GLU A 389 -11.48 5.25 -1.37
C GLU A 389 -10.36 5.87 -2.20
N LYS A 390 -9.12 5.68 -1.73
CA LYS A 390 -7.96 5.89 -2.59
C LYS A 390 -7.97 4.81 -3.68
N ASP A 391 -7.32 5.08 -4.81
CA ASP A 391 -7.29 4.13 -5.91
C ASP A 391 -5.95 4.17 -6.65
N GLY A 392 -5.13 3.14 -6.40
CA GLY A 392 -3.80 3.03 -6.98
C GLY A 392 -3.82 2.72 -8.47
N VAL A 393 -4.77 1.89 -8.94
CA VAL A 393 -4.89 1.56 -10.36
C VAL A 393 -5.41 2.78 -11.14
N TRP A 394 -6.38 3.51 -10.60
CA TRP A 394 -6.84 4.77 -11.16
C TRP A 394 -5.70 5.79 -11.28
N ALA A 395 -4.82 5.89 -10.28
CA ALA A 395 -3.67 6.79 -10.32
C ALA A 395 -2.68 6.42 -11.43
N VAL A 396 -2.45 5.12 -11.66
CA VAL A 396 -1.62 4.62 -12.77
C VAL A 396 -2.24 4.99 -14.12
N LEU A 397 -3.53 4.73 -14.33
CA LEU A 397 -4.22 5.08 -15.58
C LEU A 397 -4.25 6.60 -15.80
N THR A 398 -4.37 7.38 -14.73
CA THR A 398 -4.29 8.84 -14.76
C THR A 398 -2.92 9.31 -15.25
N TRP A 399 -1.84 8.78 -14.68
CA TRP A 399 -0.48 9.11 -15.13
C TRP A 399 -0.25 8.75 -16.59
N LEU A 400 -0.68 7.57 -17.02
CA LEU A 400 -0.58 7.16 -18.43
C LEU A 400 -1.37 8.08 -19.36
N THR A 401 -2.55 8.56 -18.92
CA THR A 401 -3.34 9.54 -19.69
C THR A 401 -2.62 10.88 -19.81
N ILE A 402 -1.99 11.36 -18.73
CA ILE A 402 -1.19 12.60 -18.74
C ILE A 402 0.02 12.45 -19.64
N ILE A 403 0.73 11.32 -19.58
CA ILE A 403 1.86 11.02 -20.47
C ILE A 403 1.41 10.98 -21.93
N ASP A 404 0.28 10.34 -22.22
CA ASP A 404 -0.29 10.32 -23.56
C ASP A 404 -0.67 11.73 -24.04
N HIS A 405 -1.18 12.59 -23.17
CA HIS A 405 -1.53 13.96 -23.53
C HIS A 405 -0.29 14.83 -23.76
N LYS A 406 0.68 14.78 -22.85
CA LYS A 406 1.89 15.62 -22.84
C LYS A 406 2.96 15.17 -23.83
N LYS A 407 2.98 13.88 -24.19
CA LYS A 407 4.02 13.26 -25.03
C LYS A 407 5.43 13.46 -24.45
N MET A 408 5.55 13.40 -23.14
CA MET A 408 6.78 13.65 -22.38
C MET A 408 7.12 12.46 -21.48
N SER A 409 8.39 12.34 -21.10
CA SER A 409 8.78 11.38 -20.07
C SER A 409 8.22 11.80 -18.70
N VAL A 410 8.13 10.86 -17.76
CA VAL A 410 7.72 11.14 -16.37
C VAL A 410 8.58 12.25 -15.76
N GLU A 411 9.90 12.15 -15.92
CA GLU A 411 10.85 13.13 -15.39
C GLU A 411 10.66 14.52 -16.01
N ASP A 412 10.43 14.59 -17.32
CA ASP A 412 10.21 15.87 -17.99
C ASP A 412 8.92 16.56 -17.52
N ILE A 413 7.83 15.79 -17.32
CA ILE A 413 6.57 16.31 -16.78
C ILE A 413 6.80 16.88 -15.38
N VAL A 414 7.52 16.15 -14.53
CA VAL A 414 7.83 16.57 -13.16
C VAL A 414 8.72 17.82 -13.17
N ARG A 415 9.73 17.89 -14.03
CA ARG A 415 10.60 19.07 -14.15
C ARG A 415 9.88 20.27 -14.76
N GLU A 416 8.95 20.08 -15.69
CA GLU A 416 8.05 21.12 -16.20
C GLU A 416 7.19 21.69 -15.07
N HIS A 417 6.63 20.81 -14.23
CA HIS A 417 5.86 21.19 -13.06
C HIS A 417 6.70 22.03 -12.09
N TRP A 418 7.89 21.56 -11.73
CA TRP A 418 8.78 22.30 -10.81
C TRP A 418 9.23 23.65 -11.36
N LYS A 419 9.49 23.77 -12.67
CA LYS A 419 9.80 25.06 -13.30
C LYS A 419 8.64 26.06 -13.14
N THR A 420 7.41 25.57 -13.16
CA THR A 420 6.20 26.39 -13.11
C THR A 420 5.83 26.80 -11.68
N TYR A 421 5.92 25.86 -10.74
CA TYR A 421 5.40 26.02 -9.37
C TYR A 421 6.49 26.20 -8.31
N GLY A 422 7.76 25.96 -8.67
CA GLY A 422 8.80 25.61 -7.71
C GLY A 422 8.66 24.15 -7.26
N ARG A 423 9.54 23.73 -6.36
CA ARG A 423 9.58 22.37 -5.82
C ARG A 423 9.42 22.37 -4.32
N ASP A 424 8.47 21.59 -3.82
CA ASP A 424 8.39 21.22 -2.42
C ASP A 424 9.21 19.95 -2.22
N TYR A 425 10.46 20.11 -1.81
CA TYR A 425 11.24 18.97 -1.36
C TYR A 425 10.56 18.36 -0.15
N CYS A 426 10.33 17.04 -0.13
CA CYS A 426 9.69 16.39 1.00
C CYS A 426 10.34 15.05 1.37
N VAL A 427 10.35 14.74 2.67
CA VAL A 427 10.73 13.42 3.19
C VAL A 427 9.87 13.06 4.40
N ARG A 428 9.62 11.77 4.57
CA ARG A 428 9.04 11.19 5.78
C ARG A 428 10.03 10.24 6.43
N TYR A 429 10.19 10.37 7.74
CA TYR A 429 10.87 9.40 8.59
C TYR A 429 9.86 8.66 9.44
N ASP A 430 9.82 7.33 9.31
CA ASP A 430 9.05 6.46 10.19
C ASP A 430 9.97 5.84 11.24
N TYR A 431 9.69 6.12 12.51
CA TYR A 431 10.29 5.45 13.64
C TYR A 431 9.29 4.42 14.16
N GLU A 432 9.41 3.21 13.64
CA GLU A 432 8.50 2.10 13.91
C GLU A 432 8.88 1.35 15.19
N GLU A 433 7.92 0.59 15.73
CA GLU A 433 8.09 -0.23 16.94
C GLU A 433 8.67 0.54 18.15
N CYS A 434 8.32 1.82 18.25
CA CYS A 434 8.70 2.66 19.39
C CYS A 434 7.98 2.18 20.66
N ASP A 435 8.65 2.33 21.80
CA ASP A 435 8.03 2.22 23.10
C ASP A 435 6.91 3.28 23.24
N GLU A 436 5.72 2.85 23.65
CA GLU A 436 4.54 3.71 23.69
C GLU A 436 4.70 4.84 24.72
N ALA A 437 5.27 4.55 25.89
CA ALA A 437 5.51 5.56 26.92
C ALA A 437 6.55 6.60 26.46
N GLY A 438 7.61 6.15 25.78
CA GLY A 438 8.61 7.02 25.16
C GLY A 438 8.02 7.93 24.08
N ALA A 439 7.22 7.36 23.17
CA ALA A 439 6.55 8.12 22.12
C ALA A 439 5.55 9.14 22.68
N ASN A 440 4.82 8.81 23.73
CA ASN A 440 3.92 9.75 24.42
C ASN A 440 4.70 10.89 25.10
N LYS A 441 5.81 10.60 25.80
CA LYS A 441 6.68 11.61 26.40
C LYS A 441 7.28 12.57 25.36
N LEU A 442 7.64 12.05 24.18
CA LEU A 442 8.08 12.89 23.06
C LEU A 442 6.97 13.87 22.64
N MET A 443 5.75 13.38 22.45
CA MET A 443 4.62 14.22 22.06
C MET A 443 4.29 15.25 23.14
N GLU A 444 4.33 14.88 24.42
CA GLU A 444 4.17 15.82 25.55
C GLU A 444 5.26 16.90 25.57
N HIS A 445 6.52 16.54 25.31
CA HIS A 445 7.63 17.50 25.19
C HIS A 445 7.36 18.49 24.05
N LEU A 446 6.91 18.00 22.90
CA LEU A 446 6.56 18.85 21.76
C LEU A 446 5.32 19.71 22.05
N GLU A 447 4.29 19.20 22.74
CA GLU A 447 3.12 19.97 23.16
C GLU A 447 3.51 21.13 24.10
N LYS A 448 4.41 20.88 25.07
CA LYS A 448 4.96 21.93 25.94
C LYS A 448 5.76 22.97 25.16
N LEU A 449 6.52 22.53 24.15
CA LEU A 449 7.31 23.42 23.32
C LEU A 449 6.43 24.38 22.52
N ILE A 450 5.37 23.87 21.87
CA ILE A 450 4.48 24.72 21.06
C ILE A 450 3.57 25.60 21.91
N ALA A 451 3.36 25.28 23.18
CA ALA A 451 2.65 26.13 24.13
C ALA A 451 3.51 27.31 24.65
N SER A 452 4.81 27.31 24.39
CA SER A 452 5.71 28.41 24.79
C SER A 452 5.59 29.58 23.82
N GLU A 453 5.27 30.78 24.31
CA GLU A 453 5.21 32.00 23.50
C GLU A 453 6.56 32.36 22.85
N GLU A 454 7.68 31.88 23.42
CA GLU A 454 9.02 32.15 22.93
C GLU A 454 9.39 31.39 21.65
N ILE A 455 8.62 30.37 21.24
CA ILE A 455 9.00 29.51 20.11
C ILE A 455 8.81 30.20 18.76
N VAL A 456 7.78 31.04 18.63
CA VAL A 456 7.55 31.83 17.42
C VAL A 456 8.62 32.91 17.32
N GLY A 457 9.21 33.06 16.13
CA GLY A 457 10.35 33.96 15.91
C GLY A 457 11.72 33.35 16.22
N LYS A 458 11.80 32.17 16.89
CA LYS A 458 13.09 31.45 17.00
C LYS A 458 13.59 31.10 15.60
N ASN A 459 14.88 31.36 15.40
CA ASN A 459 15.55 31.12 14.14
C ASN A 459 16.57 29.98 14.25
N PHE A 460 16.75 29.28 13.13
CA PHE A 460 17.73 28.23 12.98
C PHE A 460 18.46 28.45 11.67
N THR A 461 19.78 28.40 11.68
CA THR A 461 20.60 28.57 10.47
C THR A 461 21.28 27.26 10.12
N GLY A 462 21.20 26.86 8.85
CA GLY A 462 21.84 25.66 8.32
C GLY A 462 21.75 25.60 6.80
N GLY A 463 22.79 25.07 6.15
CA GLY A 463 22.82 24.94 4.68
C GLY A 463 22.74 26.27 3.92
N GLY A 464 23.19 27.37 4.52
CA GLY A 464 23.13 28.72 3.93
C GLY A 464 21.73 29.36 3.96
N LYS A 465 20.79 28.80 4.72
CA LYS A 465 19.44 29.35 4.94
C LYS A 465 19.19 29.61 6.42
N THR A 466 18.34 30.60 6.69
CA THR A 466 17.81 30.87 8.03
C THR A 466 16.31 30.58 8.05
N TYR A 467 15.92 29.63 8.89
CA TYR A 467 14.54 29.20 9.09
C TYR A 467 14.00 29.89 10.34
N VAL A 468 13.08 30.83 10.15
CA VAL A 468 12.41 31.56 11.24
C VAL A 468 11.04 30.94 11.46
N ILE A 469 10.76 30.45 12.67
CA ILE A 469 9.44 29.88 13.00
C ILE A 469 8.38 30.97 12.90
N LYS A 470 7.39 30.75 12.03
CA LYS A 470 6.25 31.64 11.83
C LYS A 470 5.07 31.23 12.71
N GLU A 471 4.78 29.94 12.75
CA GLU A 471 3.59 29.39 13.39
C GLU A 471 3.90 28.01 13.94
N VAL A 472 3.33 27.71 15.10
CA VAL A 472 3.30 26.36 15.67
C VAL A 472 1.91 26.06 16.19
N ASP A 473 1.45 24.84 15.99
CA ASP A 473 0.16 24.40 16.50
C ASP A 473 0.12 22.87 16.67
N ASN A 474 -0.93 22.40 17.34
CA ASN A 474 -1.34 21.01 17.24
C ASN A 474 -2.60 20.96 16.39
N PHE A 475 -2.45 20.49 15.15
CA PHE A 475 -3.44 20.62 14.10
C PHE A 475 -4.81 20.16 14.56
N SER A 476 -5.81 21.00 14.28
CA SER A 476 -7.21 20.68 14.50
C SER A 476 -8.00 20.99 13.24
N TYR A 477 -9.00 20.17 12.97
CA TYR A 477 -9.84 20.29 11.79
C TYR A 477 -11.30 20.30 12.23
N SER A 478 -12.04 21.28 11.75
CA SER A 478 -13.50 21.34 11.89
C SER A 478 -14.09 21.00 10.53
N ASP A 479 -14.75 19.87 10.43
CA ASP A 479 -15.31 19.39 9.16
C ASP A 479 -16.42 20.35 8.70
N PRO A 480 -16.36 20.88 7.46
CA PRO A 480 -17.34 21.85 6.99
C PRO A 480 -18.71 21.22 6.73
N VAL A 481 -18.80 19.90 6.62
CA VAL A 481 -20.00 19.13 6.28
C VAL A 481 -20.71 18.68 7.54
N ASP A 482 -20.07 17.84 8.35
CA ASP A 482 -20.70 17.22 9.54
C ASP A 482 -20.45 17.98 10.85
N LYS A 483 -19.64 19.04 10.81
CA LYS A 483 -19.27 19.90 11.96
C LYS A 483 -18.50 19.18 13.07
N SER A 484 -18.05 17.94 12.84
CA SER A 484 -17.18 17.24 13.77
C SER A 484 -15.82 17.93 13.88
N VAL A 485 -15.20 17.80 15.05
CA VAL A 485 -13.91 18.44 15.33
C VAL A 485 -12.87 17.38 15.69
N ALA A 486 -11.89 17.21 14.82
CA ALA A 486 -10.72 16.36 15.06
C ALA A 486 -9.60 17.22 15.66
N LYS A 487 -9.27 16.98 16.94
CA LYS A 487 -8.18 17.67 17.64
C LYS A 487 -6.94 16.80 17.71
N LYS A 488 -5.79 17.41 18.01
CA LYS A 488 -4.51 16.73 18.23
C LYS A 488 -4.05 15.86 17.05
N GLN A 489 -4.23 16.33 15.82
CA GLN A 489 -3.99 15.54 14.62
C GLN A 489 -2.53 15.55 14.14
N GLY A 490 -1.68 16.35 14.77
CA GLY A 490 -0.24 16.41 14.54
C GLY A 490 0.33 17.77 14.89
N ILE A 491 1.54 17.78 15.46
CA ILE A 491 2.23 19.02 15.82
C ILE A 491 2.92 19.57 14.58
N ARG A 492 2.66 20.83 14.24
CA ARG A 492 3.26 21.50 13.07
C ARG A 492 4.17 22.63 13.53
N ILE A 493 5.28 22.77 12.83
CA ILE A 493 6.20 23.91 12.91
C ILE A 493 6.31 24.45 11.49
N VAL A 494 5.78 25.64 11.27
CA VAL A 494 5.74 26.31 9.97
C VAL A 494 6.72 27.48 9.99
N PHE A 495 7.60 27.55 8.99
CA PHE A 495 8.60 28.59 8.86
C PHE A 495 8.15 29.71 7.90
N GLN A 496 8.75 30.90 8.02
CA GLN A 496 8.40 32.06 7.19
C GLN A 496 8.63 31.85 5.68
N ASP A 497 9.57 31.00 5.30
CA ASP A 497 9.86 30.65 3.91
C ASP A 497 8.88 29.62 3.31
N GLY A 498 7.94 29.14 4.13
CA GLY A 498 6.96 28.11 3.77
C GLY A 498 7.42 26.68 4.05
N SER A 499 8.64 26.46 4.56
CA SER A 499 9.09 25.14 5.02
C SER A 499 8.28 24.68 6.23
N ARG A 500 8.18 23.36 6.43
CA ARG A 500 7.41 22.76 7.53
C ARG A 500 8.11 21.53 8.12
N ILE A 501 7.93 21.36 9.43
CA ILE A 501 8.25 20.13 10.15
C ILE A 501 6.98 19.69 10.89
N ILE A 502 6.59 18.43 10.73
CA ILE A 502 5.35 17.89 11.30
C ILE A 502 5.67 16.60 12.06
N PHE A 503 5.15 16.47 13.28
CA PHE A 503 5.28 15.28 14.12
C PHE A 503 3.92 14.63 14.35
N ARG A 504 3.84 13.31 14.14
CA ARG A 504 2.63 12.54 14.38
C ARG A 504 2.91 11.21 15.06
N LEU A 505 1.96 10.78 15.89
CA LEU A 505 1.89 9.43 16.40
C LEU A 505 0.89 8.65 15.53
N SER A 506 1.33 7.55 14.90
CA SER A 506 0.49 6.71 14.05
C SER A 506 -0.11 5.54 14.83
N GLY A 507 -1.38 5.24 14.57
CA GLY A 507 -2.12 4.09 15.13
C GLY A 507 -2.35 2.95 14.14
N THR A 508 -1.61 2.88 13.03
CA THR A 508 -1.89 1.93 11.93
C THR A 508 -1.11 0.61 11.99
N ILE A 509 -0.19 0.45 12.94
CA ILE A 509 0.63 -0.77 13.08
C ILE A 509 0.05 -1.68 14.17
N SER A 510 0.26 -3.00 14.05
CA SER A 510 -0.30 -3.99 14.98
C SER A 510 0.33 -4.00 16.37
N SER A 511 1.52 -3.41 16.53
CA SER A 511 2.35 -3.52 17.74
C SER A 511 3.24 -2.29 17.94
N GLY A 512 3.27 -1.76 19.17
CA GLY A 512 4.05 -0.58 19.55
C GLY A 512 3.49 0.73 18.97
N ALA A 513 4.22 1.82 19.20
CA ALA A 513 3.92 3.12 18.62
C ALA A 513 4.76 3.37 17.36
N THR A 514 4.28 4.21 16.45
CA THR A 514 5.09 4.71 15.33
C THR A 514 5.10 6.23 15.35
N VAL A 515 6.29 6.82 15.51
CA VAL A 515 6.47 8.27 15.39
C VAL A 515 6.84 8.59 13.96
N ARG A 516 6.06 9.46 13.32
CA ARG A 516 6.30 9.94 11.96
C ARG A 516 6.74 11.40 12.01
N ILE A 517 7.85 11.69 11.34
CA ILE A 517 8.34 13.05 11.12
C ILE A 517 8.25 13.36 9.64
N TYR A 518 7.52 14.41 9.29
CA TYR A 518 7.41 14.91 7.93
C TYR A 518 8.16 16.22 7.84
N ILE A 519 8.93 16.37 6.77
CA ILE A 519 9.74 17.56 6.55
C ILE A 519 9.56 17.95 5.10
N ASP A 520 9.13 19.18 4.88
CA ASP A 520 9.07 19.77 3.56
C ASP A 520 9.69 21.17 3.51
N GLY A 521 10.36 21.46 2.41
CA GLY A 521 11.06 22.72 2.17
C GLY A 521 10.84 23.20 0.74
N TYR A 522 10.38 24.44 0.60
CA TYR A 522 10.07 25.02 -0.70
C TYR A 522 11.30 25.66 -1.35
N GLU A 523 11.49 25.39 -2.64
CA GLU A 523 12.50 26.03 -3.47
C GLU A 523 11.93 26.53 -4.78
N LYS A 524 12.25 27.78 -5.12
CA LYS A 524 11.86 28.38 -6.41
C LYS A 524 12.90 28.19 -7.51
N THR A 525 14.19 28.15 -7.15
CA THR A 525 15.30 28.16 -8.12
C THR A 525 16.12 26.88 -8.10
N LYS A 526 16.49 26.39 -6.91
CA LYS A 526 17.25 25.15 -6.73
C LYS A 526 16.33 23.93 -6.79
N ILE A 527 15.62 23.77 -7.90
CA ILE A 527 14.57 22.73 -8.07
C ILE A 527 15.12 21.37 -8.51
N ASN A 528 16.36 21.32 -9.01
CA ASN A 528 16.98 20.11 -9.54
C ASN A 528 18.00 19.47 -8.58
N ASP A 529 18.28 20.11 -7.45
CA ASP A 529 19.25 19.65 -6.48
C ASP A 529 18.75 18.40 -5.74
N ASP A 530 19.69 17.69 -5.12
CA ASP A 530 19.43 16.45 -4.38
C ASP A 530 18.57 16.72 -3.13
N PRO A 531 17.42 16.04 -2.96
CA PRO A 531 16.54 16.24 -1.80
C PRO A 531 17.21 16.05 -0.44
N HIS A 532 18.22 15.20 -0.34
CA HIS A 532 18.94 14.91 0.90
C HIS A 532 19.76 16.13 1.32
N VAL A 533 20.39 16.79 0.35
CA VAL A 533 21.18 18.00 0.59
C VAL A 533 20.25 19.15 0.95
N MET A 534 19.16 19.31 0.20
CA MET A 534 18.22 20.42 0.40
C MET A 534 17.48 20.33 1.74
N LEU A 535 17.10 19.14 2.19
CA LEU A 535 16.35 18.94 3.43
C LEU A 535 17.22 18.73 4.67
N ARG A 536 18.54 18.54 4.52
CA ARG A 536 19.43 18.27 5.66
C ARG A 536 19.30 19.29 6.80
N PRO A 537 19.27 20.61 6.56
CA PRO A 537 19.12 21.59 7.63
C PRO A 537 17.83 21.42 8.42
N LEU A 538 16.70 21.20 7.74
CA LEU A 538 15.39 20.99 8.39
C LEU A 538 15.34 19.67 9.17
N ILE A 539 15.99 18.61 8.66
CA ILE A 539 16.15 17.33 9.39
C ILE A 539 16.92 17.54 10.70
N ASP A 540 18.05 18.25 10.65
CA ASP A 540 18.85 18.51 11.84
C ASP A 540 18.08 19.38 12.87
N ILE A 541 17.29 20.36 12.39
CA ILE A 541 16.37 21.15 13.22
C ILE A 541 15.31 20.26 13.86
N ALA A 542 14.64 19.39 13.09
CA ALA A 542 13.60 18.49 13.59
C ALA A 542 14.13 17.58 14.70
N LEU A 543 15.32 17.00 14.53
CA LEU A 543 15.96 16.14 15.53
C LEU A 543 16.37 16.93 16.78
N LYS A 544 16.89 18.15 16.62
CA LYS A 544 17.27 19.02 17.74
C LYS A 544 16.05 19.44 18.57
N ILE A 545 14.98 19.86 17.91
CA ILE A 545 13.75 20.35 18.55
C ILE A 545 13.04 19.22 19.30
N SER A 546 12.87 18.08 18.62
CA SER A 546 12.15 16.93 19.18
C SER A 546 12.90 16.25 20.31
N LYS A 547 14.23 16.35 20.36
CA LYS A 547 15.09 15.54 21.23
C LYS A 547 14.77 14.06 21.11
N LEU A 548 14.38 13.59 19.91
CA LEU A 548 13.88 12.23 19.66
C LEU A 548 14.76 11.14 20.30
N LYS A 549 16.08 11.29 20.20
CA LYS A 549 17.08 10.34 20.74
C LYS A 549 17.00 10.16 22.26
N ASN A 550 16.39 11.10 22.99
CA ASN A 550 16.27 11.06 24.44
C ASN A 550 15.02 10.31 24.92
N PHE A 551 14.09 9.98 24.02
CA PHE A 551 12.78 9.43 24.36
C PHE A 551 12.57 7.96 23.96
N GLY A 552 13.63 7.22 23.61
CA GLY A 552 13.54 5.77 23.34
C GLY A 552 14.83 5.12 22.82
N ARG A 553 14.85 3.77 22.77
CA ARG A 553 15.95 2.97 22.17
C ARG A 553 16.28 3.48 20.76
N PRO A 554 17.54 3.39 20.28
CA PRO A 554 17.90 3.79 18.93
C PRO A 554 16.98 3.05 17.94
N PRO A 555 16.11 3.77 17.23
CA PRO A 555 15.03 3.16 16.47
C PRO A 555 15.59 2.41 15.26
N LYS A 556 14.95 1.31 14.86
CA LYS A 556 15.16 0.75 13.53
C LYS A 556 14.56 1.73 12.53
N ILE A 557 15.40 2.38 11.73
CA ILE A 557 14.94 3.19 10.60
C ILE A 557 14.60 2.21 9.47
N THR A 558 13.31 1.92 9.27
CA THR A 558 12.83 0.94 8.28
C THR A 558 12.50 1.59 6.94
N SER A 559 12.08 2.85 6.93
CA SER A 559 11.90 3.65 5.72
C SER A 559 12.87 4.82 5.72
N ASN A 560 14.00 4.66 5.03
CA ASN A 560 14.82 5.78 4.63
C ASN A 560 14.77 5.88 3.11
N PRO A 561 13.88 6.72 2.53
CA PRO A 561 13.90 6.98 1.09
C PRO A 561 15.29 7.46 0.63
N LEU A 562 16.07 7.99 1.59
CA LEU A 562 17.38 8.59 1.40
C LEU A 562 18.56 7.60 1.48
N SER A 563 18.36 6.28 1.54
CA SER A 563 19.48 5.32 1.47
C SER A 563 19.71 4.76 0.06
N MET A 564 18.74 4.88 -0.87
CA MET A 564 18.77 4.18 -2.17
C MET A 564 18.85 5.07 -3.42
N VAL A 565 18.99 6.38 -3.25
CA VAL A 565 19.17 7.34 -4.34
C VAL A 565 20.59 7.92 -4.31
N ARG A 566 21.62 7.08 -4.51
CA ARG A 566 22.89 7.59 -5.07
C ARG A 566 22.66 7.80 -6.56
N LEU A 567 22.33 9.02 -6.98
CA LEU A 567 22.28 9.40 -8.38
C LEU A 567 23.69 9.81 -8.87
N ALA A 568 24.07 9.18 -9.99
CA ALA A 568 25.20 9.42 -10.89
C ALA A 568 26.63 8.96 -10.48
N PRO A 569 27.32 8.16 -11.32
CA PRO A 569 28.78 8.16 -11.38
C PRO A 569 29.26 9.44 -12.06
N ALA A 570 30.34 10.02 -11.54
CA ALA A 570 31.01 11.19 -12.12
C ALA A 570 31.33 10.97 -13.61
N PRO A 571 31.30 12.03 -14.46
CA PRO A 571 31.64 11.89 -15.86
C PRO A 571 33.12 11.53 -16.00
N TYR A 572 33.38 10.34 -16.52
CA TYR A 572 34.71 9.89 -16.93
C TYR A 572 35.19 10.81 -18.06
N ARG A 573 36.06 11.78 -17.76
CA ARG A 573 36.81 12.51 -18.77
C ARG A 573 37.76 11.53 -19.45
N ARG A 574 37.51 11.19 -20.72
CA ARG A 574 38.53 10.64 -21.60
C ARG A 574 39.33 11.81 -22.19
N HIS A 575 40.64 11.82 -21.98
CA HIS A 575 41.58 12.33 -22.97
C HIS A 575 42.74 11.34 -23.14
N PRO A 576 43.29 11.23 -24.35
CA PRO A 576 44.11 10.11 -24.78
C PRO A 576 45.61 10.44 -24.71
N SER A 577 46.44 9.43 -24.44
CA SER A 577 47.74 9.26 -25.09
C SER A 577 48.43 7.97 -24.64
N ASP A 578 48.84 7.20 -25.63
CA ASP A 578 49.74 6.06 -25.55
C ASP A 578 51.06 6.37 -24.82
N ARG A 579 51.57 5.42 -24.01
CA ARG A 579 52.83 4.70 -24.28
C ARG A 579 53.24 3.73 -23.16
N CYS A 580 53.99 2.73 -23.60
CA CYS A 580 54.58 1.55 -22.96
C CYS A 580 55.41 1.73 -21.68
N CYS A 581 55.81 0.56 -21.15
CA CYS A 581 56.86 0.23 -20.16
C CYS A 581 56.34 0.11 -18.72
N SER A 582 56.14 -1.09 -18.20
CA SER A 582 57.11 -2.07 -17.65
C SER A 582 57.61 -1.72 -16.25
N ASP A 583 57.63 -2.76 -15.42
CA ASP A 583 58.43 -2.93 -14.20
C ASP A 583 57.87 -2.42 -12.86
N VAL A 584 57.39 -3.39 -12.08
CA VAL A 584 57.45 -3.42 -10.61
C VAL A 584 58.63 -4.32 -10.23
N PRO A 585 59.45 -3.94 -9.25
CA PRO A 585 59.57 -4.74 -8.02
C PRO A 585 59.72 -3.77 -6.80
N ASP A 586 59.59 -4.10 -5.52
CA ASP A 586 59.57 -5.33 -4.75
C ASP A 586 59.29 -4.95 -3.27
N ARG A 587 59.08 -5.96 -2.41
CA ARG A 587 59.26 -6.00 -0.93
C ARG A 587 58.19 -5.36 -0.03
N LEU A 588 57.49 -6.13 0.81
CA LEU A 588 57.86 -6.98 1.98
C LEU A 588 57.86 -6.20 3.31
N GLU A 589 56.95 -6.65 4.18
CA GLU A 589 57.05 -6.83 5.65
C GLU A 589 56.03 -6.10 6.56
N SER A 590 55.35 -6.96 7.31
CA SER A 590 54.34 -6.81 8.38
C SER A 590 54.99 -6.59 9.77
N PRO A 591 54.31 -6.80 10.93
CA PRO A 591 52.91 -6.60 11.36
C PRO A 591 52.82 -5.80 12.70
N THR A 592 51.62 -5.33 13.10
CA THR A 592 51.26 -5.33 14.55
C THR A 592 49.74 -5.37 14.80
N GLN A 593 49.37 -6.41 15.56
CA GLN A 593 48.20 -6.79 16.37
C GLN A 593 47.03 -5.78 16.54
N VAL A 594 45.75 -6.11 16.24
CA VAL A 594 44.77 -7.08 16.81
C VAL A 594 43.93 -6.49 17.95
N GLU A 595 42.61 -6.34 17.73
CA GLU A 595 41.59 -6.74 18.71
C GLU A 595 40.20 -7.02 18.10
N LEU A 596 39.84 -8.31 18.17
CA LEU A 596 38.55 -9.01 18.27
C LEU A 596 37.21 -8.29 18.00
N LEU A 597 36.51 -8.73 16.95
CA LEU A 597 35.05 -8.87 16.94
C LEU A 597 34.63 -10.22 16.33
N ALA A 598 34.13 -11.10 17.19
CA ALA A 598 33.28 -12.25 16.82
C ALA A 598 31.92 -11.70 16.31
N GLY A 599 31.22 -12.26 15.33
CA GLY A 599 31.38 -13.43 14.49
C GLY A 599 30.07 -13.66 13.72
N ARG A 600 30.15 -14.19 12.51
CA ARG A 600 29.24 -15.21 11.93
C ARG A 600 29.84 -15.64 10.58
N GLY A 601 30.40 -16.84 10.61
CA GLY A 601 31.35 -17.35 9.62
C GLY A 601 30.74 -17.84 8.31
N THR A 602 31.56 -17.75 7.27
CA THR A 602 31.43 -18.48 6.01
C THR A 602 32.48 -19.59 6.04
N LEU A 603 32.08 -20.83 5.82
CA LEU A 603 33.01 -21.96 5.61
C LEU A 603 33.36 -22.01 4.12
N VAL A 604 34.62 -21.78 3.78
CA VAL A 604 35.17 -21.99 2.44
C VAL A 604 36.10 -23.20 2.50
N TRP A 605 35.84 -24.19 1.65
CA TRP A 605 36.74 -25.30 1.38
C TRP A 605 37.63 -24.94 0.19
N HIS A 606 38.95 -25.03 0.33
CA HIS A 606 39.89 -24.93 -0.78
C HIS A 606 40.49 -26.30 -1.08
N SER A 607 40.35 -26.76 -2.32
CA SER A 607 41.30 -27.70 -2.92
C SER A 607 41.98 -27.04 -4.13
N LYS A 608 43.30 -27.11 -4.15
CA LYS A 608 44.16 -26.71 -5.26
C LYS A 608 44.15 -27.80 -6.31
N MET A 609 43.78 -27.49 -7.56
CA MET A 609 44.40 -28.08 -8.74
C MET A 609 44.30 -27.13 -9.95
N GLY A 610 45.46 -26.89 -10.58
CA GLY A 610 45.63 -26.95 -12.04
C GLY A 610 45.02 -25.85 -12.91
N ARG A 611 45.90 -25.09 -13.56
CA ARG A 611 45.61 -24.22 -14.71
C ARG A 611 44.86 -24.97 -15.83
N GLN A 612 43.78 -24.39 -16.35
CA GLN A 612 43.47 -24.39 -17.79
C GLN A 612 42.39 -23.34 -18.11
N THR A 613 42.70 -22.45 -19.05
CA THR A 613 41.82 -21.48 -19.72
C THR A 613 40.75 -22.19 -20.55
N ILE A 614 39.47 -21.85 -20.37
CA ILE A 614 38.43 -22.06 -21.39
C ILE A 614 37.47 -20.87 -21.43
N THR A 615 37.28 -20.39 -22.65
CA THR A 615 36.44 -19.31 -23.17
C THR A 615 34.95 -19.56 -22.91
N GLU A 616 34.21 -18.58 -22.37
CA GLU A 616 32.75 -18.66 -22.19
C GLU A 616 32.00 -18.23 -23.46
N MET A 617 31.32 -19.18 -24.09
CA MET A 617 30.34 -18.98 -25.16
C MET A 617 28.93 -18.86 -24.55
N LYS A 618 28.27 -17.71 -24.71
CA LYS A 618 26.88 -17.48 -24.29
C LYS A 618 25.89 -18.07 -25.31
N TRP A 619 24.95 -18.90 -24.85
CA TRP A 619 23.75 -19.26 -25.62
C TRP A 619 22.53 -18.44 -25.17
N ARG A 620 21.90 -17.79 -26.15
CA ARG A 620 20.55 -17.21 -26.08
C ARG A 620 19.56 -18.27 -26.58
N ALA A 621 18.49 -18.55 -25.83
CA ALA A 621 17.33 -19.26 -26.35
C ALA A 621 16.21 -18.25 -26.63
N ARG A 622 15.83 -18.12 -27.91
CA ARG A 622 14.58 -17.50 -28.38
C ARG A 622 13.50 -18.59 -28.43
N PHE A 623 12.32 -18.34 -27.89
CA PHE A 623 11.13 -19.13 -28.23
C PHE A 623 10.17 -18.30 -29.08
N PHE A 624 9.85 -18.83 -30.25
CA PHE A 624 8.76 -18.38 -31.12
C PHE A 624 7.56 -19.32 -30.94
N ASN A 625 6.36 -18.74 -30.99
CA ASN A 625 5.06 -19.39 -30.96
C ASN A 625 4.90 -20.52 -31.99
N SER A 626 4.26 -21.63 -31.60
CA SER A 626 3.18 -22.22 -32.42
C SER A 626 2.24 -23.12 -31.59
N THR A 627 0.97 -22.94 -31.85
CA THR A 627 -0.21 -23.61 -31.30
C THR A 627 -0.43 -24.99 -31.94
N LYS A 628 -0.22 -26.10 -31.22
CA LYS A 628 -1.01 -27.36 -31.34
C LYS A 628 -0.62 -28.56 -30.46
N ALA A 629 0.35 -28.48 -29.55
CA ALA A 629 0.89 -29.69 -28.89
C ALA A 629 0.63 -29.82 -27.38
N PHE A 630 -0.44 -29.23 -26.83
CA PHE A 630 -0.74 -29.30 -25.37
C PHE A 630 -1.90 -30.23 -24.99
N LYS A 631 -2.19 -31.25 -25.82
CA LYS A 631 -3.30 -32.19 -25.57
C LYS A 631 -2.93 -33.65 -25.27
N ASN A 632 -1.65 -34.04 -25.26
CA ASN A 632 -1.27 -35.46 -25.11
C ASN A 632 -0.24 -35.77 -24.00
N PHE A 633 0.01 -34.88 -23.03
CA PHE A 633 0.96 -35.17 -21.93
C PHE A 633 0.33 -35.32 -20.53
N HIS A 634 -0.99 -35.54 -20.45
CA HIS A 634 -1.68 -35.78 -19.18
C HIS A 634 -2.67 -36.95 -19.28
N LEU A 635 -2.16 -38.12 -19.70
CA LEU A 635 -2.92 -39.38 -19.67
C LEU A 635 -2.07 -40.64 -19.46
N ALA A 636 -0.89 -40.52 -18.84
CA ALA A 636 -0.04 -41.67 -18.58
C ALA A 636 0.77 -41.59 -17.27
N THR A 637 0.16 -41.21 -16.13
CA THR A 637 0.73 -41.53 -14.80
C THR A 637 -0.30 -41.46 -13.66
N LEU A 638 -1.49 -42.01 -13.85
CA LEU A 638 -2.42 -42.27 -12.74
C LEU A 638 -3.11 -43.61 -12.95
N LYS A 639 -2.46 -44.69 -12.55
CA LYS A 639 -3.09 -45.99 -12.22
C LYS A 639 -2.12 -46.85 -11.40
N ALA A 640 -2.68 -47.48 -10.36
CA ALA A 640 -2.05 -48.25 -9.27
C ALA A 640 -1.37 -47.34 -8.25
N ILE A 641 -1.90 -47.17 -7.03
CA ILE A 641 -2.01 -48.21 -5.99
C ILE A 641 -3.23 -47.92 -5.09
N LYS A 642 -3.99 -48.97 -4.74
CA LYS A 642 -5.02 -48.98 -3.69
C LYS A 642 -4.55 -49.86 -2.51
N PRO A 643 -5.15 -49.71 -1.31
CA PRO A 643 -4.46 -49.83 -0.02
C PRO A 643 -4.54 -51.23 0.57
N LYS A 644 -3.50 -51.65 1.31
CA LYS A 644 -3.62 -52.74 2.30
C LYS A 644 -2.77 -52.46 3.54
N ASP A 645 -3.41 -52.74 4.68
CA ASP A 645 -2.88 -53.01 6.01
C ASP A 645 -2.46 -51.81 6.88
N ALA A 646 -3.47 -51.07 7.34
CA ALA A 646 -3.41 -50.37 8.62
C ALA A 646 -3.63 -51.38 9.77
N LYS A 647 -2.59 -51.69 10.54
CA LYS A 647 -2.74 -52.17 11.92
C LYS A 647 -2.44 -51.02 12.87
N ARG A 648 -3.41 -50.70 13.72
CA ARG A 648 -3.24 -49.85 14.90
C ARG A 648 -2.58 -50.67 15.98
N GLU A 649 -1.50 -50.16 16.57
CA GLU A 649 -1.19 -50.36 17.99
C GLU A 649 -0.79 -49.00 18.57
N TYR A 650 -1.52 -48.59 19.60
CA TYR A 650 -1.12 -47.55 20.54
C TYR A 650 -0.28 -48.24 21.64
N ILE A 651 0.73 -47.54 22.18
CA ILE A 651 0.93 -47.29 23.62
C ILE A 651 2.33 -46.68 23.88
N ASN A 652 2.31 -45.62 24.71
CA ASN A 652 3.36 -44.99 25.55
C ASN A 652 4.59 -44.30 24.95
N GLY A 653 4.64 -42.98 25.18
CA GLY A 653 5.87 -42.27 25.58
C GLY A 653 6.60 -41.52 24.46
N GLU A 654 6.88 -40.24 24.72
CA GLU A 654 7.94 -39.39 24.15
C GLU A 654 9.16 -40.18 23.57
N HIS A 655 9.86 -39.84 22.47
CA HIS A 655 10.17 -38.57 21.80
C HIS A 655 10.90 -38.87 20.46
N VAL A 656 10.91 -37.87 19.54
CA VAL A 656 11.93 -37.53 18.51
C VAL A 656 12.56 -38.65 17.66
N ALA A 657 12.32 -38.63 16.34
CA ALA A 657 13.13 -39.33 15.34
C ALA A 657 13.78 -38.35 14.35
N HIS A 658 15.12 -38.35 14.34
CA HIS A 658 15.96 -37.80 13.29
C HIS A 658 15.79 -38.61 11.99
N ILE A 659 15.63 -37.94 10.85
CA ILE A 659 15.77 -38.56 9.53
C ILE A 659 17.01 -37.98 8.85
N SER A 660 17.99 -38.84 8.64
CA SER A 660 19.17 -38.66 7.80
C SER A 660 18.78 -38.80 6.33
N LEU A 661 19.15 -37.83 5.49
CA LEU A 661 19.09 -37.94 4.03
C LEU A 661 20.51 -38.09 3.49
N GLN A 662 20.86 -39.31 3.08
CA GLN A 662 22.02 -39.59 2.26
C GLN A 662 21.58 -39.90 0.81
N HIS A 663 22.27 -39.23 -0.12
CA HIS A 663 22.53 -39.60 -1.51
C HIS A 663 21.34 -39.88 -2.44
N LEU A 664 21.04 -38.90 -3.31
CA LEU A 664 20.67 -39.22 -4.69
C LEU A 664 21.09 -38.08 -5.65
N SER A 665 22.13 -38.37 -6.41
CA SER A 665 22.64 -37.62 -7.55
C SER A 665 21.94 -38.10 -8.82
N ILE A 666 21.30 -37.21 -9.58
CA ILE A 666 20.90 -37.48 -10.96
C ILE A 666 21.18 -36.25 -11.84
N GLN A 667 21.87 -36.54 -12.93
CA GLN A 667 22.35 -35.67 -13.99
C GLN A 667 21.22 -35.06 -14.82
N LEU A 668 21.47 -33.83 -15.27
CA LEU A 668 20.76 -33.15 -16.33
C LEU A 668 21.09 -33.79 -17.69
N VAL A 669 20.06 -34.02 -18.51
CA VAL A 669 20.13 -34.03 -19.98
C VAL A 669 19.05 -33.07 -20.49
#